data_AF-V4QH28-F1
#
_entry.id   AF-V4QH28-F1
#
_cell.length_a   1.000
_cell.length_b   1.000
_cell.length_c   1.000
_cell.angle_alpha   90.00
_cell.angle_beta   90.00
_cell.angle_gamma   90.00
#
_symmetry.space_group_name_H-M   'P 1'
#
loop_
_entity.id
_entity.type
_entity.pdbx_description
1 polymer ?
#
loop_
_entity_poly.entity_id
_entity_poly.type
_entity_poly.pdbx_seq_one_letter_code
_entity_poly.pdbx_strand_id
1 'polypeptide(L)'
;MTQLGSAIRTADFRAADVSQIRGAQQTVATYADIANIPAYILSDRIRVKVKDTGKTFELQGAVFDPNQGKDGLWVGGNWVEIVDDAGGQVLLKADKTDVDARLARSFVVAENRVILRDMTGVAGGAAGTLYLPRSLRITRGAFNEGVTVENDESDVMPGCVEIVIGGSGVGVVLDFSDPDAIEYRKVEFTGDIDLEDAANATTEVIYTGWGDNAKGYWPVVDLENRADVSLTLRRPLVVEGGKLWIPPHYTYSGQNGFTLHNAAWVKIDISTGPSVVATHYFDALAAARGDAQVIKTTVGGGAGMVDGFGRVVFATSCNGQVKTSHPIVGGSVPGGLVSNQCAHSLDIRGVPRLWQTAAIVNLTQAALTGRGIVRGVADAANGQVYCGFDFPDTRGGQRAYFRAAFETATADNFADPRIFIWGKSGALLANIGLELEEKVNAYVAYYGISTELPLTDDIGYFLIGAQKEAGHDLRVTAPQFHNSGQAAWWIGRNDLPQAVPEALAAKVPALQTDLTSAENDIGAIFDQLPFKASTTDMTAAQTDIAKIKKGVIDAPASFGFYYPKRMFLMPGRPLAFYPTQLMPDLNEGLAQVFHLESKADEALPLSARFEDYYEIDPVRVGTRINLTIRRRGDDGRDYRSRREITACVGPENGSELLRLLFLGNSLTHRQRPMLTAQILEARGHTVEMIGTMKNTGGGTNTAPAYAGEGREGRAYADFLNVLTDYMVPLTPGDEAAYRAMSDEAKTGINPMLKVPDADDIANRNHFIHNGYIVDLRFYLDRFGFPDPTHITIDLDRNDWWRVVGGFSATLASIEHGVNVFYTQCRRACPDAYISFVIGTDQFSGYIESLWPQYRYQSMLAIEALVAGAQAGGDTKVDVIVAVGHMNDQTGYPLAYTATDPVTGLKSADLAAGGADNIHPASEAEDGLGVTRQQVVEPIAAWINYTASL
;
A
#
# COMPACT_ATOMS: atom_id res chain seq x y z
N MET A 1 77.05 -8.81 -20.96
CA MET A 1 77.81 -8.73 -22.23
C MET A 1 76.97 -9.39 -23.31
N THR A 2 76.86 -8.75 -24.48
CA THR A 2 76.87 -9.30 -25.87
C THR A 2 76.31 -10.72 -26.14
N GLN A 3 75.52 -11.01 -27.17
CA GLN A 3 75.27 -10.40 -28.51
C GLN A 3 73.75 -10.36 -28.82
N LEU A 4 73.18 -9.36 -29.53
CA LEU A 4 73.21 -9.05 -30.99
C LEU A 4 72.66 -10.18 -31.90
N GLY A 5 71.68 -9.95 -32.79
CA GLY A 5 70.80 -8.78 -32.98
C GLY A 5 70.14 -8.67 -34.37
N SER A 6 69.22 -7.69 -34.53
CA SER A 6 68.60 -7.20 -35.79
C SER A 6 67.62 -8.16 -36.53
N ALA A 7 66.61 -7.72 -37.30
CA ALA A 7 66.17 -6.35 -37.65
C ALA A 7 64.64 -6.28 -38.00
N ILE A 8 64.03 -5.09 -37.81
CA ILE A 8 63.23 -4.29 -38.80
C ILE A 8 62.32 -5.06 -39.79
N ARG A 9 61.03 -4.75 -40.03
CA ARG A 9 59.97 -3.77 -39.63
C ARG A 9 58.67 -4.26 -40.36
N THR A 10 57.40 -3.89 -40.15
CA THR A 10 56.56 -3.00 -39.27
C THR A 10 55.16 -3.69 -39.23
N ALA A 11 54.02 -3.24 -38.68
CA ALA A 11 53.49 -2.07 -37.96
C ALA A 11 52.16 -2.54 -37.28
N ASP A 12 51.54 -1.89 -36.30
CA ASP A 12 51.95 -0.76 -35.45
C ASP A 12 51.39 -0.92 -34.02
N PHE A 13 51.79 -0.03 -33.12
CA PHE A 13 51.61 0.01 -31.65
C PHE A 13 50.17 -0.31 -31.15
N ARG A 14 49.97 -1.16 -30.13
CA ARG A 14 50.25 -0.99 -28.67
C ARG A 14 49.54 0.23 -28.05
N ALA A 15 48.73 0.17 -26.99
CA ALA A 15 48.49 -0.85 -25.95
C ALA A 15 49.68 -1.13 -24.99
N ALA A 16 49.85 -0.21 -24.02
CA ALA A 16 50.63 -0.25 -22.76
C ALA A 16 50.70 1.21 -22.22
N ASP A 17 50.65 1.57 -20.93
CA ASP A 17 50.28 0.90 -19.67
C ASP A 17 49.77 2.01 -18.71
N VAL A 18 48.73 1.74 -17.89
CA VAL A 18 48.37 2.64 -16.76
C VAL A 18 47.97 1.84 -15.53
N SER A 19 48.97 1.44 -14.73
CA SER A 19 48.78 1.01 -13.35
C SER A 19 49.41 2.02 -12.39
N GLN A 20 48.59 2.61 -11.50
CA GLN A 20 48.99 3.37 -10.32
C GLN A 20 50.07 4.46 -10.47
N ILE A 21 49.65 5.72 -10.66
CA ILE A 21 50.33 6.87 -10.03
C ILE A 21 49.28 7.73 -9.30
N ARG A 22 49.37 7.78 -7.97
CA ARG A 22 48.82 8.89 -7.18
C ARG A 22 49.88 10.00 -7.14
N GLY A 23 49.60 11.14 -7.76
CA GLY A 23 50.49 12.29 -7.72
C GLY A 23 49.93 13.47 -8.52
N ALA A 24 49.93 14.66 -7.94
CA ALA A 24 49.43 15.85 -8.62
C ALA A 24 50.54 16.54 -9.42
N GLN A 25 50.24 16.92 -10.66
CA GLN A 25 50.88 18.06 -11.32
C GLN A 25 49.81 19.00 -11.87
N GLN A 26 50.11 20.29 -11.86
CA GLN A 26 49.23 21.36 -12.31
C GLN A 26 49.60 21.76 -13.74
N THR A 27 48.60 21.88 -14.60
CA THR A 27 48.70 22.68 -15.83
C THR A 27 47.75 23.86 -15.68
N VAL A 28 48.29 25.08 -15.62
CA VAL A 28 47.48 26.31 -15.50
C VAL A 28 47.33 26.91 -16.90
N ALA A 29 46.14 26.80 -17.48
CA ALA A 29 45.77 27.51 -18.69
C ALA A 29 45.26 28.92 -18.36
N THR A 30 45.45 29.87 -19.26
CA THR A 30 44.96 31.25 -19.12
C THR A 30 43.65 31.46 -19.87
N TYR A 31 42.86 32.44 -19.42
CA TYR A 31 41.48 32.65 -19.91
C TYR A 31 41.37 32.90 -21.42
N ALA A 32 42.44 33.36 -22.07
CA ALA A 32 42.50 33.60 -23.52
C ALA A 32 42.62 32.31 -24.35
N ASP A 33 43.07 31.20 -23.77
CA ASP A 33 43.41 29.96 -24.50
C ASP A 33 42.21 29.03 -24.72
N ILE A 34 41.08 29.31 -24.05
CA ILE A 34 39.91 28.41 -23.98
C ILE A 34 39.08 28.43 -25.28
N ALA A 35 39.05 29.55 -26.00
CA ALA A 35 38.16 29.80 -27.15
C ALA A 35 38.44 28.96 -28.41
N ASN A 36 39.47 28.09 -28.42
CA ASN A 36 39.86 27.29 -29.59
C ASN A 36 40.02 25.78 -29.28
N ILE A 37 39.51 25.29 -28.13
CA ILE A 37 39.59 23.87 -27.78
C ILE A 37 38.41 23.11 -28.44
N PRO A 38 38.64 22.07 -29.27
CA PRO A 38 37.57 21.28 -29.84
C PRO A 38 36.75 20.55 -28.76
N ALA A 39 35.43 20.60 -28.87
CA ALA A 39 34.51 20.04 -27.89
C ALA A 39 34.46 18.49 -27.94
N TYR A 40 35.44 17.81 -27.35
CA TYR A 40 35.35 16.44 -26.82
C TYR A 40 36.51 16.13 -25.86
N ILE A 41 36.41 16.58 -24.60
CA ILE A 41 37.20 16.04 -23.48
C ILE A 41 36.24 15.77 -22.31
N LEU A 42 35.84 14.51 -22.16
CA LEU A 42 35.24 14.01 -20.93
C LEU A 42 36.36 13.67 -19.95
N SER A 43 36.68 14.60 -19.05
CA SER A 43 37.44 14.33 -17.84
C SER A 43 36.60 14.77 -16.64
N ASP A 44 36.44 13.88 -15.66
CA ASP A 44 35.43 14.05 -14.61
C ASP A 44 35.60 15.34 -13.80
N ARG A 45 36.82 15.90 -13.71
CA ARG A 45 37.17 17.05 -12.87
C ARG A 45 38.00 18.09 -13.61
N ILE A 46 37.56 19.35 -13.55
CA ILE A 46 38.30 20.53 -14.02
C ILE A 46 38.67 21.38 -12.80
N ARG A 47 39.92 21.86 -12.74
CA ARG A 47 40.36 22.83 -11.72
C ARG A 47 40.52 24.22 -12.33
N VAL A 48 39.75 25.18 -11.82
CA VAL A 48 39.82 26.58 -12.24
C VAL A 48 40.48 27.39 -11.13
N LYS A 49 41.50 28.19 -11.48
CA LYS A 49 42.19 29.09 -10.55
C LYS A 49 41.83 30.53 -10.87
N VAL A 50 41.15 31.20 -9.94
CA VAL A 50 40.78 32.61 -10.09
C VAL A 50 42.05 33.46 -9.97
N LYS A 51 42.33 34.25 -11.00
CA LYS A 51 43.63 34.89 -11.23
C LYS A 51 44.06 35.81 -10.09
N ASP A 52 43.13 36.65 -9.64
CA ASP A 52 43.45 37.79 -8.77
C ASP A 52 43.26 37.49 -7.27
N THR A 53 42.55 36.41 -6.93
CA THR A 53 42.45 35.90 -5.54
C THR A 53 43.34 34.68 -5.27
N GLY A 54 43.90 34.06 -6.32
CA GLY A 54 44.74 32.86 -6.24
C GLY A 54 44.02 31.57 -5.81
N LYS A 55 42.73 31.63 -5.44
CA LYS A 55 41.93 30.48 -5.02
C LYS A 55 41.71 29.51 -6.20
N THR A 56 41.72 28.22 -5.91
CA THR A 56 41.52 27.16 -6.91
C THR A 56 40.31 26.31 -6.51
N PHE A 57 39.38 26.13 -7.44
CA PHE A 57 38.14 25.38 -7.27
C PHE A 57 38.19 24.11 -8.13
N GLU A 58 37.57 23.02 -7.70
CA GLU A 58 37.46 21.76 -8.44
C GLU A 58 35.99 21.52 -8.80
N LEU A 59 35.67 21.56 -10.08
CA LEU A 59 34.32 21.38 -10.64
C LEU A 59 34.20 19.98 -11.23
N GLN A 60 33.07 19.31 -10.98
CA GLN A 60 32.83 17.92 -11.41
C GLN A 60 31.61 17.86 -12.35
N GLY A 61 31.80 17.37 -13.59
CA GLY A 61 30.71 17.08 -14.54
C GLY A 61 30.10 18.26 -15.34
N ALA A 62 30.90 19.24 -15.78
CA ALA A 62 30.42 20.34 -16.63
C ALA A 62 30.46 20.01 -18.14
N VAL A 63 29.50 20.54 -18.91
CA VAL A 63 29.45 20.51 -20.39
C VAL A 63 29.27 21.94 -20.90
N PHE A 64 29.91 22.27 -22.03
CA PHE A 64 29.85 23.59 -22.68
C PHE A 64 29.21 23.46 -24.07
N ASP A 65 28.15 24.24 -24.35
CA ASP A 65 27.58 24.41 -25.70
C ASP A 65 27.76 25.87 -26.15
N PRO A 66 28.59 26.15 -27.17
CA PRO A 66 28.84 27.52 -27.63
C PRO A 66 27.70 28.13 -28.47
N ASN A 67 26.65 27.38 -28.83
CA ASN A 67 25.75 27.77 -29.91
C ASN A 67 24.59 28.71 -29.52
N GLN A 68 24.38 29.03 -28.22
CA GLN A 68 23.21 29.82 -27.78
C GLN A 68 23.49 31.24 -27.26
N GLY A 69 24.74 31.73 -27.32
CA GLY A 69 25.05 33.16 -27.10
C GLY A 69 24.69 33.70 -25.71
N LYS A 70 24.74 32.86 -24.67
CA LYS A 70 24.60 33.22 -23.27
C LYS A 70 25.76 32.63 -22.47
N ASP A 71 26.47 33.48 -21.72
CA ASP A 71 27.60 33.06 -20.88
C ASP A 71 27.10 32.49 -19.55
N GLY A 72 26.75 31.20 -19.54
CA GLY A 72 26.24 30.48 -18.37
C GLY A 72 26.79 29.06 -18.25
N LEU A 73 26.85 28.55 -17.02
CA LEU A 73 27.31 27.19 -16.72
C LEU A 73 26.12 26.27 -16.45
N TRP A 74 26.02 25.15 -17.17
CA TRP A 74 24.99 24.15 -16.89
C TRP A 74 25.46 23.21 -15.77
N VAL A 75 24.73 23.15 -14.65
CA VAL A 75 25.03 22.28 -13.50
C VAL A 75 23.73 21.65 -12.98
N GLY A 76 23.72 20.32 -12.83
CA GLY A 76 22.63 19.61 -12.14
C GLY A 76 21.24 19.68 -12.80
N GLY A 77 21.14 20.15 -14.05
CA GLY A 77 19.87 20.34 -14.76
C GLY A 77 19.50 21.82 -15.01
N ASN A 78 20.20 22.76 -14.39
CA ASN A 78 19.89 24.19 -14.46
C ASN A 78 21.06 24.99 -15.08
N TRP A 79 20.73 26.10 -15.76
CA TRP A 79 21.70 27.15 -16.08
C TRP A 79 22.01 27.98 -14.83
N VAL A 80 23.28 28.34 -14.64
CA VAL A 80 23.72 29.30 -13.63
C VAL A 80 24.46 30.45 -14.32
N GLU A 81 23.98 31.67 -14.12
CA GLU A 81 24.64 32.89 -14.59
C GLU A 81 25.75 33.29 -13.60
N ILE A 82 26.92 33.66 -14.12
CA ILE A 82 28.07 34.10 -13.32
C ILE A 82 28.13 35.62 -13.39
N VAL A 83 27.70 36.28 -12.31
CA VAL A 83 27.79 37.74 -12.17
C VAL A 83 28.89 38.09 -11.18
N ASP A 84 29.83 38.91 -11.61
CA ASP A 84 30.90 39.47 -10.76
C ASP A 84 30.37 40.71 -10.04
N ASP A 85 30.51 40.77 -8.71
CA ASP A 85 30.16 41.95 -7.93
C ASP A 85 31.35 42.92 -7.81
N ALA A 86 31.08 44.18 -7.46
CA ALA A 86 32.14 45.19 -7.34
C ALA A 86 33.09 44.96 -6.14
N GLY A 87 32.89 43.90 -5.35
CA GLY A 87 33.78 43.43 -4.29
C GLY A 87 34.63 42.21 -4.69
N GLY A 88 34.45 41.64 -5.88
CA GLY A 88 35.15 40.46 -6.35
C GLY A 88 34.65 39.14 -5.73
N GLN A 89 33.37 39.08 -5.33
CA GLN A 89 32.70 37.83 -4.98
C GLN A 89 31.90 37.30 -6.17
N VAL A 90 32.18 36.05 -6.55
CA VAL A 90 31.39 35.31 -7.54
C VAL A 90 30.12 34.80 -6.88
N LEU A 91 29.00 35.49 -7.15
CA LEU A 91 27.68 35.12 -6.63
C LEU A 91 26.94 34.26 -7.65
N LEU A 92 26.66 33.00 -7.28
CA LEU A 92 25.89 32.07 -8.10
C LEU A 92 24.38 32.38 -7.96
N LYS A 93 23.81 33.12 -8.90
CA LYS A 93 22.36 33.33 -8.96
C LYS A 93 21.67 32.14 -9.61
N ALA A 94 20.96 31.36 -8.79
CA ALA A 94 19.88 30.50 -9.27
C ALA A 94 18.62 31.36 -9.55
N ASP A 95 17.80 30.95 -10.52
CA ASP A 95 16.57 31.68 -10.84
C ASP A 95 15.55 31.56 -9.69
N LYS A 96 14.96 32.69 -9.30
CA LYS A 96 14.28 32.83 -8.00
C LYS A 96 12.97 32.02 -7.92
N THR A 97 12.29 31.84 -9.05
CA THR A 97 10.98 31.18 -9.12
C THR A 97 10.99 29.67 -8.85
N ASP A 98 12.10 28.96 -9.05
CA ASP A 98 12.18 27.50 -8.77
C ASP A 98 12.61 27.18 -7.34
N VAL A 99 13.22 28.13 -6.62
CA VAL A 99 13.53 27.98 -5.18
C VAL A 99 12.24 28.00 -4.36
N ASP A 100 11.38 28.98 -4.64
CA ASP A 100 10.07 29.11 -3.98
C ASP A 100 9.18 27.87 -4.25
N ALA A 101 9.33 27.21 -5.42
CA ALA A 101 8.66 25.94 -5.74
C ALA A 101 9.25 24.72 -5.00
N ARG A 102 10.56 24.68 -4.74
CA ARG A 102 11.23 23.55 -4.06
C ARG A 102 11.14 23.61 -2.52
N LEU A 103 10.81 24.77 -1.95
CA LEU A 103 10.47 24.92 -0.53
C LEU A 103 9.07 24.38 -0.18
N ALA A 104 8.20 24.14 -1.17
CA ALA A 104 6.86 23.57 -1.00
C ALA A 104 6.87 22.05 -0.69
N ARG A 105 7.65 21.60 0.31
CA ARG A 105 7.74 20.20 0.75
C ARG A 105 6.85 19.92 1.96
N SER A 106 5.58 19.63 1.69
CA SER A 106 4.70 18.82 2.56
C SER A 106 4.65 19.16 4.05
N PHE A 107 4.60 20.44 4.40
CA PHE A 107 4.08 20.85 5.71
C PHE A 107 2.59 20.44 5.79
N VAL A 108 2.25 19.50 6.67
CA VAL A 108 0.85 19.24 7.04
C VAL A 108 0.41 20.35 8.01
N VAL A 109 0.15 21.53 7.46
CA VAL A 109 -0.39 22.67 8.22
C VAL A 109 -1.81 22.31 8.65
N ALA A 110 -1.94 21.87 9.91
CA ALA A 110 -3.24 21.71 10.55
C ALA A 110 -3.84 23.10 10.79
N GLU A 111 -4.70 23.55 9.87
CA GLU A 111 -5.24 24.91 9.82
C GLU A 111 -5.90 25.33 11.15
N ASN A 112 -5.70 26.61 11.50
CA ASN A 112 -6.18 27.28 12.71
C ASN A 112 -5.74 26.65 14.05
N ARG A 113 -4.49 26.94 14.41
CA ARG A 113 -4.02 26.98 15.80
C ARG A 113 -3.47 28.37 16.11
N VAL A 114 -3.75 28.86 17.31
CA VAL A 114 -3.52 30.24 17.73
C VAL A 114 -2.51 30.23 18.88
N ILE A 115 -1.51 31.13 18.83
CA ILE A 115 -0.64 31.43 19.96
C ILE A 115 -1.41 32.40 20.86
N LEU A 116 -1.51 32.08 22.16
CA LEU A 116 -2.21 32.92 23.13
C LEU A 116 -1.17 33.69 23.94
N ARG A 117 -1.35 35.00 24.12
CA ARG A 117 -0.38 35.87 24.78
C ARG A 117 -1.03 36.69 25.90
N ASP A 118 -0.52 36.53 27.10
CA ASP A 118 -1.03 37.09 28.35
C ASP A 118 -0.06 38.14 28.87
N MET A 119 -0.22 39.38 28.41
CA MET A 119 0.66 40.50 28.77
C MET A 119 0.50 40.97 30.22
N THR A 120 -0.55 40.56 30.93
CA THR A 120 -0.90 41.09 32.26
C THR A 120 -1.05 40.05 33.38
N GLY A 121 -1.05 38.75 33.05
CA GLY A 121 -1.34 37.65 33.98
C GLY A 121 -2.85 37.37 34.13
N VAL A 122 -3.67 37.74 33.13
CA VAL A 122 -5.14 37.66 33.16
C VAL A 122 -5.68 36.22 33.08
N ALA A 123 -4.91 35.26 32.56
CA ALA A 123 -5.27 33.86 32.68
C ALA A 123 -4.93 33.28 34.08
N GLY A 124 -4.02 33.92 34.82
CA GLY A 124 -3.55 33.51 36.14
C GLY A 124 -2.05 33.15 36.22
N GLY A 125 -1.38 33.09 35.06
CA GLY A 125 0.08 32.94 34.98
C GLY A 125 0.83 34.26 35.19
N ALA A 126 2.11 34.30 34.83
CA ALA A 126 2.90 35.53 34.90
C ALA A 126 2.49 36.55 33.83
N ALA A 127 2.73 37.84 34.06
CA ALA A 127 2.58 38.87 33.04
C ALA A 127 3.68 38.74 31.97
N GLY A 128 3.29 38.76 30.69
CA GLY A 128 4.17 38.50 29.54
C GLY A 128 4.21 37.05 29.08
N THR A 129 3.24 36.21 29.48
CA THR A 129 3.26 34.76 29.20
C THR A 129 2.70 34.40 27.83
N LEU A 130 3.24 33.37 27.19
CA LEU A 130 2.65 32.68 26.05
C LEU A 130 2.08 31.33 26.49
N TYR A 131 0.94 30.95 25.91
CA TYR A 131 0.43 29.60 25.97
C TYR A 131 0.43 28.98 24.56
N LEU A 132 1.23 27.93 24.39
CA LEU A 132 1.53 27.28 23.12
C LEU A 132 0.88 25.89 23.09
N PRO A 133 -0.09 25.59 22.18
CA PRO A 133 -0.81 24.33 22.22
C PRO A 133 0.10 23.10 22.00
N ARG A 134 0.18 22.17 22.97
CA ARG A 134 1.08 20.97 22.95
C ARG A 134 0.90 20.06 21.73
N SER A 135 -0.20 20.23 21.00
CA SER A 135 -0.49 19.55 19.74
C SER A 135 0.36 20.03 18.54
N LEU A 136 1.08 21.15 18.68
CA LEU A 136 1.83 21.82 17.62
C LEU A 136 3.26 21.25 17.58
N ARG A 137 3.56 20.44 16.55
CA ARG A 137 4.80 19.68 16.41
C ARG A 137 5.29 19.67 14.96
N ILE A 138 6.58 19.94 14.78
CA ILE A 138 7.38 19.93 13.54
C ILE A 138 8.74 19.27 13.89
N THR A 139 9.51 18.75 12.93
CA THR A 139 10.73 17.95 13.21
C THR A 139 11.87 18.13 12.20
N ARG A 140 13.02 18.68 12.63
CA ARG A 140 14.41 18.29 12.25
C ARG A 140 15.54 19.17 12.83
N GLY A 141 16.52 18.59 13.54
CA GLY A 141 17.95 18.95 13.47
C GLY A 141 18.61 19.68 14.66
N ALA A 142 19.86 19.29 14.98
CA ALA A 142 20.65 19.60 16.20
C ALA A 142 21.12 21.07 16.43
N PHE A 143 21.28 21.45 17.71
CA PHE A 143 21.89 22.72 18.16
C PHE A 143 22.69 22.54 19.48
N ASN A 144 23.51 23.52 19.88
CA ASN A 144 24.40 23.44 21.05
C ASN A 144 24.08 24.48 22.16
N GLU A 145 24.45 24.10 23.39
CA GLU A 145 24.44 24.82 24.68
C GLU A 145 24.04 26.32 24.72
N GLY A 146 23.04 26.66 25.54
CA GLY A 146 22.76 28.04 25.96
C GLY A 146 21.32 28.39 26.32
N VAL A 147 20.37 27.46 26.17
CA VAL A 147 18.93 27.76 26.09
C VAL A 147 18.12 26.98 27.15
N THR A 148 17.10 27.61 27.73
CA THR A 148 16.17 26.95 28.67
C THR A 148 15.09 26.17 27.92
N VAL A 149 14.85 24.94 28.38
CA VAL A 149 13.74 24.09 27.95
C VAL A 149 12.50 24.41 28.78
N GLU A 150 11.40 24.78 28.12
CA GLU A 150 10.11 25.03 28.77
C GLU A 150 9.08 24.14 28.02
N ASN A 151 8.70 23.01 28.63
CA ASN A 151 7.95 21.93 27.94
C ASN A 151 6.87 21.24 28.81
N ASP A 152 6.75 21.68 30.07
CA ASP A 152 5.72 21.25 31.01
C ASP A 152 4.33 21.75 30.57
N GLU A 153 3.28 21.05 30.99
CA GLU A 153 1.91 21.47 30.72
C GLU A 153 1.51 22.60 31.68
N SER A 154 0.96 23.68 31.15
CA SER A 154 0.52 24.83 31.94
C SER A 154 -0.57 24.42 32.93
N ASP A 155 -0.31 24.59 34.22
CA ASP A 155 -1.32 24.47 35.28
C ASP A 155 -2.50 25.44 35.07
N VAL A 156 -2.23 26.58 34.43
CA VAL A 156 -3.20 27.61 34.05
C VAL A 156 -4.00 27.22 32.80
N MET A 157 -3.36 26.56 31.83
CA MET A 157 -3.96 26.20 30.54
C MET A 157 -3.63 24.77 30.09
N PRO A 158 -4.30 23.75 30.65
CA PRO A 158 -4.14 22.36 30.23
C PRO A 158 -4.33 22.14 28.73
N GLY A 159 -3.40 21.41 28.12
CA GLY A 159 -3.22 21.27 26.67
C GLY A 159 -2.25 22.27 26.03
N CYS A 160 -1.70 23.24 26.78
CA CYS A 160 -0.67 24.18 26.34
C CYS A 160 0.62 24.07 27.17
N VAL A 161 1.73 24.55 26.63
CA VAL A 161 2.98 24.87 27.35
C VAL A 161 2.96 26.35 27.71
N GLU A 162 3.45 26.69 28.90
CA GLU A 162 3.57 28.06 29.42
C GLU A 162 5.00 28.60 29.22
N ILE A 163 5.17 29.78 28.62
CA ILE A 163 6.49 30.41 28.41
C ILE A 163 6.46 31.89 28.78
N VAL A 164 7.30 32.32 29.73
CA VAL A 164 7.29 33.69 30.26
C VAL A 164 8.28 34.60 29.51
N ILE A 165 7.76 35.50 28.68
CA ILE A 165 8.55 36.49 27.94
C ILE A 165 9.06 37.59 28.91
N GLY A 166 10.36 37.84 28.91
CA GLY A 166 10.95 38.99 29.61
C GLY A 166 10.69 40.32 28.90
N GLY A 167 10.81 41.44 29.63
CA GLY A 167 10.57 42.80 29.11
C GLY A 167 11.58 43.35 28.09
N SER A 168 12.43 42.50 27.51
CA SER A 168 13.47 42.81 26.52
C SER A 168 13.53 41.67 25.49
N GLY A 169 13.83 41.98 24.22
CA GLY A 169 13.66 41.09 23.06
C GLY A 169 13.84 39.58 23.28
N VAL A 170 12.77 38.82 23.05
CA VAL A 170 12.76 37.35 23.14
C VAL A 170 12.13 36.76 21.88
N GLY A 171 12.76 35.74 21.31
CA GLY A 171 12.12 34.83 20.37
C GLY A 171 11.74 33.53 21.08
N VAL A 172 10.58 32.97 20.77
CA VAL A 172 10.30 31.57 21.06
C VAL A 172 10.46 30.78 19.78
N VAL A 173 11.26 29.73 19.89
CA VAL A 173 11.75 28.93 18.78
C VAL A 173 11.28 27.49 19.04
N LEU A 174 10.79 26.83 17.99
CA LEU A 174 10.75 25.38 17.99
C LEU A 174 12.17 24.90 17.70
N ASP A 175 12.80 24.37 18.73
CA ASP A 175 14.08 23.69 18.61
C ASP A 175 13.80 22.21 18.29
N PHE A 176 14.42 21.72 17.23
CA PHE A 176 14.26 20.35 16.77
C PHE A 176 15.50 19.48 17.04
N SER A 177 16.36 19.93 17.97
CA SER A 177 17.70 19.40 18.16
C SER A 177 17.77 17.95 18.59
N ASP A 178 16.74 17.48 19.27
CA ASP A 178 16.48 16.07 19.51
C ASP A 178 15.30 15.63 18.62
N PRO A 179 15.47 14.65 17.70
CA PRO A 179 14.37 14.14 16.90
C PRO A 179 13.32 13.38 17.74
N ASP A 180 13.69 12.91 18.94
CA ASP A 180 12.84 12.15 19.85
C ASP A 180 12.22 13.04 20.95
N ALA A 181 12.69 14.28 21.11
CA ALA A 181 12.12 15.29 22.01
C ALA A 181 11.90 16.64 21.30
N ILE A 182 10.66 16.91 20.88
CA ILE A 182 10.25 18.23 20.39
C ILE A 182 10.04 19.14 21.60
N GLU A 183 10.76 20.25 21.65
CA GLU A 183 10.75 21.17 22.77
C GLU A 183 10.52 22.61 22.32
N TYR A 184 9.63 23.32 23.04
CA TYR A 184 9.62 24.77 22.93
C TYR A 184 10.81 25.32 23.71
N ARG A 185 11.55 26.22 23.08
CA ARG A 185 12.73 26.83 23.69
C ARG A 185 12.67 28.35 23.60
N LYS A 186 12.89 28.99 24.74
CA LYS A 186 12.87 30.45 24.90
C LYS A 186 14.27 30.99 24.68
N VAL A 187 14.46 31.82 23.66
CA VAL A 187 15.76 32.40 23.29
C VAL A 187 15.70 33.93 23.44
N GLU A 188 16.55 34.49 24.31
CA GLU A 188 16.62 35.94 24.54
C GLU A 188 17.68 36.56 23.61
N PHE A 189 17.32 37.65 22.91
CA PHE A 189 18.14 38.26 21.85
C PHE A 189 18.42 39.73 22.14
N THR A 190 19.69 40.15 21.98
CA THR A 190 20.14 41.51 22.29
C THR A 190 20.14 42.48 21.09
N GLY A 191 19.36 42.19 20.04
CA GLY A 191 19.29 42.98 18.81
C GLY A 191 18.13 42.55 17.91
N ASP A 192 17.99 43.20 16.74
CA ASP A 192 17.07 42.75 15.70
C ASP A 192 17.50 41.38 15.16
N ILE A 193 16.55 40.46 15.02
CA ILE A 193 16.76 39.15 14.39
C ILE A 193 16.63 39.33 12.88
N ASP A 194 17.72 39.13 12.15
CA ASP A 194 17.64 38.96 10.71
C ASP A 194 17.11 37.55 10.40
N LEU A 195 15.85 37.48 9.95
CA LEU A 195 15.15 36.22 9.70
C LEU A 195 15.71 35.47 8.49
N GLU A 196 16.55 36.11 7.67
CA GLU A 196 17.22 35.45 6.53
C GLU A 196 18.43 34.62 6.96
N ASP A 197 19.09 34.96 8.07
CA ASP A 197 20.25 34.22 8.62
C ASP A 197 19.83 32.95 9.41
N ALA A 198 18.52 32.78 9.66
CA ALA A 198 17.93 31.57 10.24
C ALA A 198 17.90 30.37 9.28
N ALA A 199 18.60 30.44 8.14
CA ALA A 199 18.65 29.38 7.12
C ALA A 199 19.41 28.09 7.53
N ASN A 200 19.91 28.01 8.77
CA ASN A 200 20.38 26.75 9.35
C ASN A 200 19.16 25.86 9.68
N ALA A 201 19.06 24.70 9.02
CA ALA A 201 17.85 23.88 8.93
C ALA A 201 17.54 23.04 10.19
N THR A 202 17.52 23.68 11.35
CA THR A 202 17.49 23.07 12.70
C THR A 202 16.47 23.70 13.65
N THR A 203 15.92 24.88 13.31
CA THR A 203 15.08 25.69 14.21
C THR A 203 14.03 26.48 13.42
N GLU A 204 12.79 26.56 13.92
CA GLU A 204 11.73 27.40 13.35
C GLU A 204 11.30 28.50 14.34
N VAL A 205 11.42 29.77 13.94
CA VAL A 205 11.07 30.92 14.78
C VAL A 205 9.56 31.15 14.74
N ILE A 206 8.85 30.55 15.69
CA ILE A 206 7.38 30.57 15.72
C ILE A 206 6.81 31.91 16.22
N TYR A 207 7.56 32.60 17.06
CA TYR A 207 7.17 33.87 17.70
C TYR A 207 8.39 34.73 18.01
N THR A 208 8.27 36.04 17.83
CA THR A 208 9.21 37.07 18.31
C THR A 208 8.43 38.17 19.02
N GLY A 209 8.91 38.55 20.21
CA GLY A 209 8.30 39.56 21.07
C GLY A 209 9.31 40.65 21.44
N TRP A 210 8.90 41.92 21.31
CA TRP A 210 9.75 43.08 21.59
C TRP A 210 8.93 44.18 22.27
N GLY A 211 8.93 44.15 23.61
CA GLY A 211 7.97 44.92 24.42
C GLY A 211 6.53 44.50 24.08
N ASP A 212 5.67 45.48 23.81
CA ASP A 212 4.27 45.23 23.47
C ASP A 212 4.08 44.60 22.07
N ASN A 213 5.07 44.66 21.18
CA ASN A 213 4.95 44.09 19.84
C ASN A 213 5.17 42.57 19.81
N ALA A 214 4.31 41.87 19.09
CA ALA A 214 4.44 40.45 18.76
C ALA A 214 4.43 40.24 17.23
N LYS A 215 5.27 39.33 16.73
CA LYS A 215 5.24 38.81 15.36
C LYS A 215 5.48 37.31 15.39
N GLY A 216 4.57 36.53 14.83
CA GLY A 216 4.69 35.08 14.72
C GLY A 216 4.23 34.57 13.37
N TYR A 217 4.63 33.35 13.01
CA TYR A 217 4.17 32.68 11.78
C TYR A 217 2.71 32.21 11.88
N TRP A 218 2.21 32.05 13.11
CA TRP A 218 0.81 31.76 13.41
C TRP A 218 0.12 32.97 14.07
N PRO A 219 -1.22 33.07 14.01
CA PRO A 219 -1.94 34.15 14.66
C PRO A 219 -1.65 34.19 16.15
N VAL A 220 -1.12 35.31 16.63
CA VAL A 220 -1.05 35.65 18.05
C VAL A 220 -2.35 36.35 18.43
N VAL A 221 -2.96 35.93 19.54
CA VAL A 221 -4.07 36.64 20.17
C VAL A 221 -3.62 37.10 21.54
N ASP A 222 -3.41 38.41 21.70
CA ASP A 222 -3.26 39.02 23.02
C ASP A 222 -4.58 38.84 23.80
N LEU A 223 -4.49 38.36 25.02
CA LEU A 223 -5.61 38.14 25.93
C LEU A 223 -6.22 39.48 26.38
N GLU A 224 -5.41 40.53 26.49
CA GLU A 224 -5.80 41.87 26.93
C GLU A 224 -6.63 42.64 25.88
N ASN A 225 -6.31 42.46 24.59
CA ASN A 225 -6.88 43.28 23.51
C ASN A 225 -8.32 42.90 23.12
N ARG A 226 -8.99 42.00 23.86
CA ARG A 226 -10.36 41.54 23.56
C ARG A 226 -11.34 41.73 24.71
N ALA A 227 -12.28 42.66 24.48
CA ALA A 227 -13.59 42.62 25.11
C ALA A 227 -14.45 41.45 24.59
N ASP A 228 -14.11 40.88 23.43
CA ASP A 228 -14.85 39.82 22.76
C ASP A 228 -14.45 38.41 23.22
N VAL A 229 -15.46 37.59 23.54
CA VAL A 229 -15.27 36.19 23.93
C VAL A 229 -14.75 35.38 22.75
N SER A 230 -13.72 34.56 22.99
CA SER A 230 -13.10 33.69 21.98
C SER A 230 -13.28 32.21 22.36
N LEU A 231 -13.47 31.32 21.38
CA LEU A 231 -13.75 29.89 21.58
C LEU A 231 -12.61 29.01 21.04
N THR A 232 -12.13 28.08 21.87
CA THR A 232 -11.07 27.13 21.51
C THR A 232 -11.52 25.70 21.85
N LEU A 233 -11.55 24.83 20.83
CA LEU A 233 -11.95 23.43 20.97
C LEU A 233 -10.74 22.56 21.39
N ARG A 234 -10.90 21.62 22.33
CA ARG A 234 -9.82 20.70 22.74
C ARG A 234 -9.48 19.64 21.68
N ARG A 235 -10.41 19.37 20.76
CA ARG A 235 -10.35 18.33 19.71
C ARG A 235 -10.95 18.89 18.41
N PRO A 236 -10.81 18.20 17.26
CA PRO A 236 -11.62 18.49 16.07
C PRO A 236 -13.12 18.37 16.35
N LEU A 237 -13.93 19.08 15.55
CA LEU A 237 -15.35 18.78 15.37
C LEU A 237 -15.51 17.43 14.67
N VAL A 238 -16.59 16.70 14.92
CA VAL A 238 -16.84 15.40 14.26
C VAL A 238 -18.20 15.38 13.58
N VAL A 239 -18.25 14.88 12.35
CA VAL A 239 -19.48 14.69 11.56
C VAL A 239 -19.75 13.20 11.39
N GLU A 240 -20.79 12.72 12.07
CA GLU A 240 -21.19 11.30 12.08
C GLU A 240 -22.71 11.16 12.09
N GLY A 241 -23.27 10.32 11.21
CA GLY A 241 -24.69 9.93 11.27
C GLY A 241 -25.69 11.09 11.14
N GLY A 242 -25.33 12.14 10.40
CA GLY A 242 -26.13 13.37 10.30
C GLY A 242 -26.12 14.23 11.57
N LYS A 243 -25.15 14.03 12.48
CA LYS A 243 -24.93 14.84 13.68
C LYS A 243 -23.56 15.51 13.64
N LEU A 244 -23.51 16.74 14.15
CA LEU A 244 -22.27 17.46 14.47
C LEU A 244 -21.98 17.28 15.95
N TRP A 245 -20.80 16.79 16.27
CA TRP A 245 -20.31 16.62 17.63
C TRP A 245 -19.23 17.66 17.91
N ILE A 246 -19.37 18.33 19.06
CA ILE A 246 -18.49 19.41 19.51
C ILE A 246 -17.84 18.97 20.81
N PRO A 247 -16.51 18.96 20.92
CA PRO A 247 -15.82 18.50 22.13
C PRO A 247 -15.99 19.48 23.30
N PRO A 248 -15.55 19.09 24.50
CA PRO A 248 -15.19 20.03 25.56
C PRO A 248 -14.34 21.18 25.00
N HIS A 249 -14.69 22.41 25.37
CA HIS A 249 -14.12 23.61 24.78
C HIS A 249 -13.93 24.71 25.82
N TYR A 250 -12.83 25.44 25.69
CA TYR A 250 -12.59 26.63 26.49
C TYR A 250 -13.20 27.84 25.80
N THR A 251 -13.71 28.78 26.59
CA THR A 251 -13.80 30.17 26.14
C THR A 251 -12.90 31.07 26.95
N TYR A 252 -12.28 32.01 26.26
CA TYR A 252 -11.53 33.09 26.87
C TYR A 252 -12.35 34.39 26.92
N SER A 253 -12.28 35.12 28.03
CA SER A 253 -12.65 36.55 28.09
C SER A 253 -11.74 37.33 29.05
N GLY A 254 -11.49 38.61 28.75
CA GLY A 254 -10.68 39.51 29.58
C GLY A 254 -11.24 39.87 30.96
N GLN A 255 -12.30 39.19 31.42
CA GLN A 255 -12.80 39.28 32.79
C GLN A 255 -12.70 37.96 33.57
N ASN A 256 -12.74 36.82 32.88
CA ASN A 256 -12.90 35.50 33.51
C ASN A 256 -11.77 34.51 33.16
N GLY A 257 -10.75 34.93 32.41
CA GLY A 257 -9.69 34.05 31.94
C GLY A 257 -10.22 32.94 31.02
N PHE A 258 -9.63 31.75 31.10
CA PHE A 258 -10.08 30.56 30.38
C PHE A 258 -11.10 29.77 31.20
N THR A 259 -12.35 29.72 30.75
CA THR A 259 -13.40 28.87 31.34
C THR A 259 -13.61 27.64 30.47
N LEU A 260 -13.48 26.43 31.05
CA LEU A 260 -13.83 25.18 30.38
C LEU A 260 -15.36 24.97 30.41
N HIS A 261 -15.97 24.77 29.23
CA HIS A 261 -17.39 24.49 29.09
C HIS A 261 -17.63 23.08 28.58
N ASN A 262 -18.61 22.42 29.20
CA ASN A 262 -19.07 21.06 28.92
C ASN A 262 -17.98 19.98 29.15
N ALA A 263 -18.08 19.23 30.24
CA ALA A 263 -17.20 18.07 30.51
C ALA A 263 -17.48 16.85 29.59
N ALA A 264 -18.41 16.98 28.65
CA ALA A 264 -18.80 15.97 27.67
C ALA A 264 -19.04 16.61 26.30
N TRP A 265 -18.99 15.80 25.24
CA TRP A 265 -19.25 16.29 23.88
C TRP A 265 -20.72 16.72 23.70
N VAL A 266 -20.94 17.86 23.04
CA VAL A 266 -22.27 18.36 22.68
C VAL A 266 -22.66 17.84 21.30
N LYS A 267 -23.87 17.28 21.19
CA LYS A 267 -24.42 16.64 19.98
C LYS A 267 -25.50 17.54 19.36
N ILE A 268 -25.30 17.99 18.13
CA ILE A 268 -26.27 18.78 17.36
C ILE A 268 -26.79 17.96 16.18
N ASP A 269 -28.07 18.08 15.88
CA ASP A 269 -28.65 17.54 14.66
C ASP A 269 -28.38 18.44 13.45
N ILE A 270 -27.79 17.89 12.39
CA ILE A 270 -27.47 18.62 11.15
C ILE A 270 -28.11 17.98 9.91
N SER A 271 -29.00 16.99 10.06
CA SER A 271 -29.81 16.46 8.95
C SER A 271 -30.97 17.40 8.58
N THR A 272 -30.65 18.68 8.34
CA THR A 272 -31.57 19.69 7.84
C THR A 272 -31.88 19.46 6.36
N GLY A 273 -33.00 20.02 5.87
CA GLY A 273 -33.34 19.94 4.44
C GLY A 273 -32.29 20.63 3.54
N PRO A 274 -32.22 20.29 2.24
CA PRO A 274 -31.12 20.69 1.36
C PRO A 274 -30.98 22.20 1.08
N SER A 275 -31.95 23.01 1.48
CA SER A 275 -31.93 24.48 1.42
C SER A 275 -31.86 25.16 2.81
N VAL A 276 -31.72 24.38 3.88
CA VAL A 276 -31.93 24.82 5.26
C VAL A 276 -30.58 24.96 5.97
N VAL A 277 -29.96 26.12 5.80
CA VAL A 277 -28.73 26.49 6.51
C VAL A 277 -29.02 26.72 7.99
N ALA A 278 -28.22 26.09 8.84
CA ALA A 278 -28.17 26.28 10.27
C ALA A 278 -26.81 26.89 10.68
N THR A 279 -26.82 27.78 11.66
CA THR A 279 -25.61 28.40 12.24
C THR A 279 -25.48 27.97 13.70
N HIS A 280 -24.32 27.42 14.04
CA HIS A 280 -23.98 26.91 15.37
C HIS A 280 -23.03 27.89 16.07
N TYR A 281 -23.37 28.27 17.29
CA TYR A 281 -22.65 29.30 18.05
C TYR A 281 -22.64 29.00 19.55
N PHE A 282 -21.60 29.50 20.22
CA PHE A 282 -21.52 29.59 21.66
C PHE A 282 -22.15 30.91 22.12
N ASP A 283 -23.03 30.85 23.11
CA ASP A 283 -23.71 31.99 23.73
C ASP A 283 -23.03 32.33 25.05
N ALA A 284 -22.15 33.32 25.05
CA ALA A 284 -21.37 33.71 26.21
C ALA A 284 -22.21 34.40 27.30
N LEU A 285 -23.33 35.02 26.93
CA LEU A 285 -24.29 35.53 27.92
C LEU A 285 -25.03 34.40 28.63
N ALA A 286 -25.28 33.28 27.94
CA ALA A 286 -25.78 32.05 28.56
C ALA A 286 -24.74 31.43 29.49
N ALA A 287 -23.49 31.32 29.05
CA ALA A 287 -22.39 30.83 29.87
C ALA A 287 -22.19 31.68 31.14
N ALA A 288 -22.21 33.01 31.03
CA ALA A 288 -22.06 33.93 32.16
C ALA A 288 -23.23 33.89 33.18
N ARG A 289 -24.39 33.31 32.81
CA ARG A 289 -25.50 33.02 33.73
C ARG A 289 -25.45 31.63 34.35
N GLY A 290 -24.56 30.76 33.87
CA GLY A 290 -24.58 29.32 34.21
C GLY A 290 -25.69 28.54 33.49
N ASP A 291 -26.22 29.04 32.36
CA ASP A 291 -27.19 28.29 31.55
C ASP A 291 -26.55 26.96 31.08
N ALA A 292 -27.16 25.81 31.39
CA ALA A 292 -26.63 24.49 31.04
C ALA A 292 -26.52 24.19 29.52
N GLN A 293 -27.08 25.05 28.66
CA GLN A 293 -26.97 24.94 27.21
C GLN A 293 -26.35 26.22 26.61
N VAL A 294 -25.02 26.29 26.65
CA VAL A 294 -24.22 27.38 26.07
C VAL A 294 -24.08 27.27 24.54
N ILE A 295 -24.14 26.06 23.99
CA ILE A 295 -24.10 25.80 22.55
C ILE A 295 -25.52 25.83 21.96
N LYS A 296 -25.73 26.70 20.96
CA LYS A 296 -27.04 26.98 20.37
C LYS A 296 -26.97 26.93 18.84
N THR A 297 -28.14 26.77 18.21
CA THR A 297 -28.29 26.69 16.75
C THR A 297 -29.46 27.56 16.30
N THR A 298 -29.24 28.39 15.29
CA THR A 298 -30.28 29.17 14.60
C THR A 298 -30.45 28.65 13.18
N VAL A 299 -31.68 28.58 12.69
CA VAL A 299 -32.02 28.05 11.35
C VAL A 299 -32.62 29.17 10.49
N GLY A 300 -32.16 29.27 9.24
CA GLY A 300 -32.49 30.38 8.35
C GLY A 300 -31.47 31.53 8.43
N GLY A 301 -31.41 32.35 7.38
CA GLY A 301 -30.35 33.36 7.15
C GLY A 301 -30.41 34.59 8.05
N GLY A 302 -30.37 34.41 9.37
CA GLY A 302 -30.56 35.45 10.39
C GLY A 302 -29.61 35.36 11.60
N ALA A 303 -28.53 34.59 11.51
CA ALA A 303 -27.41 34.69 12.44
C ALA A 303 -26.33 35.60 11.84
N GLY A 304 -26.34 36.88 12.21
CA GLY A 304 -25.26 37.80 11.86
C GLY A 304 -23.93 37.31 12.47
N MET A 305 -22.82 37.47 11.73
CA MET A 305 -21.49 37.18 12.28
C MET A 305 -21.20 38.22 13.37
N VAL A 306 -21.18 37.75 14.63
CA VAL A 306 -20.95 38.57 15.84
C VAL A 306 -21.86 39.80 15.90
N ASP A 307 -23.09 39.62 16.39
CA ASP A 307 -23.73 40.73 17.06
C ASP A 307 -22.98 41.04 18.38
N GLY A 308 -22.98 42.30 18.81
CA GLY A 308 -22.24 42.77 20.00
C GLY A 308 -22.80 42.28 21.35
N PHE A 309 -23.45 41.12 21.37
CA PHE A 309 -24.16 40.54 22.51
C PHE A 309 -23.60 39.15 22.87
N GLY A 310 -22.30 38.92 22.63
CA GLY A 310 -21.56 37.78 23.17
C GLY A 310 -21.86 36.43 22.48
N ARG A 311 -21.91 36.40 21.14
CA ARG A 311 -22.12 35.16 20.37
C ARG A 311 -20.90 34.81 19.52
N VAL A 312 -20.32 33.62 19.74
CA VAL A 312 -19.17 33.12 18.99
C VAL A 312 -19.62 32.04 18.02
N VAL A 313 -19.76 32.38 16.73
CA VAL A 313 -20.08 31.42 15.66
C VAL A 313 -18.86 30.56 15.36
N PHE A 314 -19.02 29.24 15.35
CA PHE A 314 -17.92 28.29 15.11
C PHE A 314 -18.18 27.33 13.93
N ALA A 315 -19.44 27.11 13.54
CA ALA A 315 -19.79 26.30 12.40
C ALA A 315 -21.13 26.72 11.78
N THR A 316 -21.31 26.44 10.49
CA THR A 316 -22.61 26.36 9.83
C THR A 316 -22.80 24.97 9.24
N SER A 317 -24.04 24.54 9.06
CA SER A 317 -24.37 23.28 8.40
C SER A 317 -25.55 23.41 7.44
N CYS A 318 -25.61 22.50 6.48
CA CYS A 318 -26.73 22.33 5.57
C CYS A 318 -26.69 20.89 5.02
N ASN A 319 -27.82 20.18 4.98
CA ASN A 319 -27.91 18.85 4.36
C ASN A 319 -26.89 17.81 4.90
N GLY A 320 -26.56 17.86 6.19
CA GLY A 320 -25.52 17.00 6.80
C GLY A 320 -24.07 17.39 6.50
N GLN A 321 -23.81 18.39 5.66
CA GLN A 321 -22.49 18.98 5.47
C GLN A 321 -22.26 20.11 6.48
N VAL A 322 -21.00 20.33 6.86
CA VAL A 322 -20.58 21.35 7.83
C VAL A 322 -19.47 22.22 7.22
N LYS A 323 -19.57 23.53 7.42
CA LYS A 323 -18.50 24.51 7.13
C LYS A 323 -18.08 25.17 8.44
N THR A 324 -16.79 25.23 8.70
CA THR A 324 -16.21 25.72 9.95
C THR A 324 -14.81 26.25 9.70
N SER A 325 -14.27 27.05 10.62
CA SER A 325 -12.86 27.41 10.71
C SER A 325 -12.06 26.47 11.62
N HIS A 326 -12.70 25.57 12.36
CA HIS A 326 -12.02 24.61 13.23
C HIS A 326 -11.74 23.29 12.50
N PRO A 327 -10.71 22.53 12.91
CA PRO A 327 -10.47 21.18 12.40
C PRO A 327 -11.73 20.30 12.50
N ILE A 328 -11.97 19.46 11.49
CA ILE A 328 -13.16 18.62 11.38
C ILE A 328 -12.79 17.20 10.90
N VAL A 329 -13.54 16.19 11.36
CA VAL A 329 -13.29 14.77 11.08
C VAL A 329 -14.60 14.10 10.65
N GLY A 330 -14.56 13.31 9.57
CA GLY A 330 -15.75 12.68 9.00
C GLY A 330 -16.57 13.60 8.08
N GLY A 331 -17.77 13.14 7.71
CA GLY A 331 -18.55 13.77 6.64
C GLY A 331 -17.89 13.61 5.26
N SER A 332 -18.10 14.57 4.37
CA SER A 332 -17.52 14.58 3.01
C SER A 332 -16.18 15.34 2.93
N VAL A 333 -15.35 15.25 3.97
CA VAL A 333 -14.06 15.96 4.10
C VAL A 333 -12.90 14.95 4.00
N PRO A 334 -11.80 15.27 3.29
CA PRO A 334 -10.60 14.43 3.30
C PRO A 334 -10.05 14.24 4.72
N GLY A 335 -9.61 13.02 5.06
CA GLY A 335 -9.34 12.63 6.46
C GLY A 335 -10.61 12.19 7.19
N GLY A 336 -11.34 11.24 6.60
CA GLY A 336 -12.58 10.70 7.15
C GLY A 336 -12.40 9.89 8.45
N LEU A 337 -13.50 9.30 8.93
CA LEU A 337 -13.50 8.46 10.12
C LEU A 337 -12.51 7.29 9.94
N VAL A 338 -11.62 7.06 10.91
CA VAL A 338 -10.68 5.93 10.84
C VAL A 338 -11.38 4.63 11.21
N SER A 339 -11.00 3.54 10.53
CA SER A 339 -11.62 2.23 10.71
C SER A 339 -11.25 1.59 12.06
N ASN A 340 -12.20 0.91 12.67
CA ASN A 340 -12.00 0.16 13.90
C ASN A 340 -11.13 -1.09 13.66
N GLN A 341 -9.97 -1.14 14.29
CA GLN A 341 -9.06 -2.29 14.27
C GLN A 341 -9.46 -3.37 15.31
N CYS A 342 -10.43 -3.10 16.20
CA CYS A 342 -10.88 -4.05 17.20
C CYS A 342 -11.92 -5.04 16.65
N ALA A 343 -11.49 -6.26 16.33
CA ALA A 343 -12.37 -7.35 15.89
C ALA A 343 -13.44 -7.81 16.92
N HIS A 344 -13.36 -7.33 18.17
CA HIS A 344 -14.17 -7.80 19.31
C HIS A 344 -15.11 -6.74 19.90
N SER A 345 -15.39 -5.65 19.18
CA SER A 345 -16.28 -4.59 19.68
C SER A 345 -17.74 -5.03 19.83
N LEU A 346 -18.26 -5.89 18.95
CA LEU A 346 -19.64 -6.38 19.05
C LEU A 346 -19.77 -7.54 20.06
N ASP A 347 -18.72 -8.37 20.15
CA ASP A 347 -18.64 -9.50 21.08
C ASP A 347 -17.24 -9.63 21.69
N ILE A 348 -17.15 -9.27 22.97
CA ILE A 348 -15.91 -9.26 23.74
C ILE A 348 -15.42 -10.67 24.13
N ARG A 349 -16.14 -11.75 23.80
CA ARG A 349 -15.74 -13.14 24.12
C ARG A 349 -14.36 -13.57 23.61
N GLY A 350 -13.86 -12.93 22.55
CA GLY A 350 -12.53 -13.20 21.99
C GLY A 350 -11.42 -12.26 22.46
N VAL A 351 -11.64 -11.39 23.45
CA VAL A 351 -10.63 -10.42 23.89
C VAL A 351 -9.36 -11.11 24.43
N PRO A 352 -8.16 -10.83 23.87
CA PRO A 352 -6.94 -11.57 24.22
C PRO A 352 -6.37 -11.19 25.59
N ARG A 353 -6.68 -10.00 26.11
CA ARG A 353 -6.24 -9.55 27.45
C ARG A 353 -7.45 -9.30 28.36
N LEU A 354 -7.50 -9.99 29.49
CA LEU A 354 -8.38 -9.70 30.64
C LEU A 354 -7.52 -9.43 31.87
N TRP A 355 -7.96 -8.52 32.75
CA TRP A 355 -7.22 -8.20 33.96
C TRP A 355 -7.57 -9.12 35.12
N GLN A 356 -6.62 -9.96 35.52
CA GLN A 356 -6.66 -10.79 36.73
C GLN A 356 -7.95 -11.63 36.88
N THR A 357 -8.90 -11.19 37.71
CA THR A 357 -10.17 -11.85 38.04
C THR A 357 -11.35 -11.36 37.20
N ALA A 358 -11.14 -10.41 36.28
CA ALA A 358 -12.17 -9.89 35.40
C ALA A 358 -12.70 -10.99 34.47
N ALA A 359 -14.02 -11.17 34.47
CA ALA A 359 -14.74 -12.22 33.76
C ALA A 359 -15.73 -11.63 32.75
N ILE A 360 -16.10 -12.41 31.74
CA ILE A 360 -17.05 -11.99 30.71
C ILE A 360 -18.47 -12.32 31.18
N VAL A 361 -19.32 -11.30 31.28
CA VAL A 361 -20.69 -11.34 31.79
C VAL A 361 -21.68 -10.85 30.73
N ASN A 362 -22.96 -11.13 30.97
CA ASN A 362 -24.05 -10.56 30.17
C ASN A 362 -24.20 -9.06 30.49
N LEU A 363 -24.51 -8.26 29.47
CA LEU A 363 -24.97 -6.89 29.63
C LEU A 363 -26.47 -6.87 29.92
N THR A 364 -26.92 -5.87 30.68
CA THR A 364 -28.33 -5.71 31.08
C THR A 364 -29.03 -4.58 30.34
N GLN A 365 -28.28 -3.59 29.84
CA GLN A 365 -28.86 -2.35 29.32
C GLN A 365 -29.33 -2.48 27.87
N ALA A 366 -30.61 -2.19 27.65
CA ALA A 366 -31.26 -2.21 26.33
C ALA A 366 -30.56 -1.31 25.28
N ALA A 367 -29.90 -0.25 25.72
CA ALA A 367 -29.13 0.67 24.87
C ALA A 367 -27.84 0.05 24.28
N LEU A 368 -27.37 -1.08 24.83
CA LEU A 368 -26.22 -1.83 24.32
C LEU A 368 -26.70 -3.09 23.58
N THR A 369 -27.58 -3.87 24.19
CA THR A 369 -28.11 -5.11 23.59
C THR A 369 -28.93 -4.84 22.33
N GLY A 370 -29.66 -3.72 22.26
CA GLY A 370 -30.34 -3.24 21.05
C GLY A 370 -29.40 -2.82 19.91
N ARG A 371 -28.09 -2.69 20.16
CA ARG A 371 -27.03 -2.50 19.14
C ARG A 371 -26.29 -3.80 18.81
N GLY A 372 -26.75 -4.95 19.32
CA GLY A 372 -26.08 -6.25 19.20
C GLY A 372 -24.96 -6.49 20.22
N ILE A 373 -24.64 -5.52 21.08
CA ILE A 373 -23.58 -5.63 22.09
C ILE A 373 -24.17 -6.38 23.31
N VAL A 374 -23.85 -7.67 23.45
CA VAL A 374 -24.51 -8.58 24.41
C VAL A 374 -23.61 -9.13 25.52
N ARG A 375 -22.33 -8.79 25.53
CA ARG A 375 -21.35 -9.20 26.55
C ARG A 375 -20.46 -8.03 26.96
N GLY A 376 -20.05 -8.02 28.22
CA GLY A 376 -19.08 -7.07 28.77
C GLY A 376 -18.15 -7.76 29.75
N VAL A 377 -17.03 -7.13 30.05
CA VAL A 377 -16.10 -7.58 31.10
C VAL A 377 -16.50 -6.94 32.42
N ALA A 378 -16.55 -7.72 33.49
CA ALA A 378 -16.82 -7.28 34.86
C ALA A 378 -15.92 -8.03 35.83
N ASP A 379 -15.44 -7.36 36.89
CA ASP A 379 -14.67 -7.97 37.95
C ASP A 379 -15.50 -8.03 39.25
N ALA A 380 -15.53 -9.20 39.87
CA ALA A 380 -16.26 -9.45 41.11
C ALA A 380 -15.40 -9.25 42.37
N ALA A 381 -14.06 -9.27 42.25
CA ALA A 381 -13.15 -9.38 43.39
C ALA A 381 -12.25 -8.17 43.60
N ASN A 382 -11.50 -7.75 42.57
CA ASN A 382 -10.36 -6.83 42.72
C ASN A 382 -10.71 -5.37 42.36
N GLY A 383 -11.94 -5.11 41.90
CA GLY A 383 -12.44 -3.80 41.52
C GLY A 383 -11.86 -3.25 40.22
N GLN A 384 -11.13 -4.05 39.43
CA GLN A 384 -10.36 -3.57 38.28
C GLN A 384 -10.92 -4.17 36.99
N VAL A 385 -11.85 -3.45 36.38
CA VAL A 385 -12.62 -3.90 35.22
C VAL A 385 -11.92 -3.44 33.95
N TYR A 386 -10.98 -4.26 33.44
CA TYR A 386 -10.20 -3.94 32.24
C TYR A 386 -10.18 -5.11 31.23
N CYS A 387 -10.23 -4.75 29.96
CA CYS A 387 -10.11 -5.62 28.79
C CYS A 387 -9.08 -5.03 27.82
N GLY A 388 -8.49 -5.81 26.91
CA GLY A 388 -7.40 -5.29 26.10
C GLY A 388 -6.91 -6.12 24.93
N PHE A 389 -6.09 -5.48 24.11
CA PHE A 389 -5.66 -5.96 22.80
C PHE A 389 -4.18 -5.66 22.59
N ASP A 390 -3.52 -6.53 21.82
CA ASP A 390 -2.17 -6.30 21.32
C ASP A 390 -2.22 -5.30 20.16
N PHE A 391 -1.20 -4.45 20.02
CA PHE A 391 -1.17 -3.46 18.94
C PHE A 391 -0.78 -4.12 17.60
N PRO A 392 -1.52 -3.87 16.50
CA PRO A 392 -1.18 -4.41 15.17
C PRO A 392 0.07 -3.76 14.56
N ASP A 393 0.43 -2.57 15.04
CA ASP A 393 1.65 -1.84 14.70
C ASP A 393 2.23 -1.28 16.00
N THR A 394 3.47 -1.62 16.33
CA THR A 394 4.09 -1.35 17.63
C THR A 394 5.06 -0.18 17.63
N ARG A 395 5.00 0.70 16.62
CA ARG A 395 5.93 1.83 16.50
C ARG A 395 5.57 2.97 17.46
N GLY A 396 6.58 3.56 18.08
CA GLY A 396 6.42 4.73 18.95
C GLY A 396 5.87 5.96 18.23
N GLY A 397 5.28 6.90 18.99
CA GLY A 397 4.83 8.20 18.47
C GLY A 397 3.59 8.16 17.57
N GLN A 398 3.02 6.98 17.30
CA GLN A 398 1.83 6.85 16.47
C GLN A 398 0.61 7.53 17.08
N ARG A 399 -0.30 7.99 16.22
CA ARG A 399 -1.59 8.55 16.64
C ARG A 399 -2.56 7.41 16.83
N ALA A 400 -3.16 7.35 18.00
CA ALA A 400 -4.11 6.32 18.38
C ALA A 400 -5.42 6.93 18.89
N TYR A 401 -6.53 6.31 18.52
CA TYR A 401 -7.85 6.60 19.07
C TYR A 401 -8.40 5.36 19.76
N PHE A 402 -9.01 5.54 20.93
CA PHE A 402 -9.60 4.49 21.75
C PHE A 402 -11.00 4.91 22.21
N ARG A 403 -11.94 3.96 22.28
CA ARG A 403 -13.26 4.14 22.89
C ARG A 403 -13.68 2.86 23.59
N ALA A 404 -14.45 2.96 24.68
CA ALA A 404 -15.25 1.85 25.20
C ALA A 404 -16.61 2.34 25.72
N ALA A 405 -17.57 1.43 25.77
CA ALA A 405 -18.84 1.61 26.47
C ALA A 405 -18.74 1.09 27.90
N PHE A 406 -19.34 1.82 28.83
CA PHE A 406 -19.40 1.49 30.25
C PHE A 406 -20.88 1.32 30.64
N GLU A 407 -21.25 0.14 31.14
CA GLU A 407 -22.55 -0.14 31.78
C GLU A 407 -22.37 -0.14 33.30
N THR A 408 -23.22 0.55 34.04
CA THR A 408 -23.23 0.58 35.51
C THR A 408 -24.62 0.25 36.07
N ALA A 409 -24.68 -0.42 37.22
CA ALA A 409 -25.92 -0.59 37.96
C ALA A 409 -26.29 0.64 38.81
N THR A 410 -25.33 1.52 39.09
CA THR A 410 -25.52 2.73 39.91
C THR A 410 -25.59 3.94 38.99
N ALA A 411 -26.76 4.57 38.92
CA ALA A 411 -27.01 5.74 38.08
C ALA A 411 -25.89 6.79 38.22
N ASP A 412 -25.34 7.20 37.08
CA ASP A 412 -24.29 8.20 36.90
C ASP A 412 -22.90 7.89 37.51
N ASN A 413 -22.69 6.72 38.12
CA ASN A 413 -21.37 6.30 38.59
C ASN A 413 -20.72 5.32 37.59
N PHE A 414 -19.85 5.85 36.74
CA PHE A 414 -19.02 5.12 35.78
C PHE A 414 -17.56 4.96 36.24
N ALA A 415 -17.26 5.29 37.51
CA ALA A 415 -15.92 5.38 38.09
C ALA A 415 -14.97 6.32 37.31
N ASP A 416 -13.68 5.95 37.20
CA ASP A 416 -12.63 6.70 36.49
C ASP A 416 -12.11 5.90 35.27
N PRO A 417 -12.72 6.06 34.07
CA PRO A 417 -12.33 5.39 32.83
C PRO A 417 -10.93 5.75 32.35
N ARG A 418 -10.11 4.73 32.08
CA ARG A 418 -8.69 4.85 31.72
C ARG A 418 -8.28 3.86 30.63
N ILE A 419 -7.17 4.18 29.97
CA ILE A 419 -6.36 3.27 29.18
C ILE A 419 -4.95 3.17 29.77
N PHE A 420 -4.44 1.94 29.86
CA PHE A 420 -3.08 1.61 30.25
C PHE A 420 -2.36 1.01 29.05
N ILE A 421 -1.27 1.64 28.60
CA ILE A 421 -0.42 1.15 27.49
C ILE A 421 0.78 0.44 28.12
N TRP A 422 1.01 -0.80 27.69
CA TRP A 422 2.02 -1.70 28.23
C TRP A 422 3.04 -2.12 27.16
N GLY A 423 4.26 -2.37 27.61
CA GLY A 423 5.35 -2.85 26.77
C GLY A 423 5.31 -4.36 26.51
N LYS A 424 6.07 -4.81 25.51
CA LYS A 424 6.41 -6.22 25.24
C LYS A 424 7.19 -6.80 26.44
N SER A 425 7.98 -5.95 27.09
CA SER A 425 8.62 -6.20 28.39
C SER A 425 7.66 -6.45 29.56
N GLY A 426 6.38 -6.07 29.44
CA GLY A 426 5.44 -6.01 30.55
C GLY A 426 5.57 -4.78 31.46
N ALA A 427 6.38 -3.78 31.08
CA ALA A 427 6.41 -2.48 31.75
C ALA A 427 5.14 -1.65 31.44
N LEU A 428 4.69 -0.82 32.37
CA LEU A 428 3.63 0.17 32.12
C LEU A 428 4.25 1.41 31.47
N LEU A 429 3.83 1.74 30.24
CA LEU A 429 4.37 2.84 29.44
C LEU A 429 3.53 4.12 29.53
N ALA A 430 2.21 4.00 29.68
CA ALA A 430 1.32 5.15 29.91
C ALA A 430 0.02 4.75 30.65
N ASN A 431 -0.55 5.71 31.39
CA ASN A 431 -1.85 5.61 32.06
C ASN A 431 -2.61 6.92 31.78
N ILE A 432 -3.68 6.86 30.99
CA ILE A 432 -4.36 8.02 30.41
C ILE A 432 -5.86 7.93 30.73
N GLY A 433 -6.46 8.99 31.28
CA GLY A 433 -7.91 9.08 31.49
C GLY A 433 -8.66 9.26 30.17
N LEU A 434 -9.88 8.73 30.07
CA LEU A 434 -10.75 8.87 28.90
C LEU A 434 -11.73 10.04 29.07
N GLU A 435 -12.08 10.71 27.97
CA GLU A 435 -13.06 11.80 27.95
C GLU A 435 -14.48 11.25 27.75
N LEU A 436 -15.50 11.88 28.35
CA LEU A 436 -16.91 11.46 28.20
C LEU A 436 -17.48 11.91 26.84
N GLU A 437 -17.75 10.96 25.94
CA GLU A 437 -18.18 11.23 24.57
C GLU A 437 -19.69 11.21 24.36
N GLU A 438 -20.38 10.29 25.03
CA GLU A 438 -21.85 10.23 24.96
C GLU A 438 -22.43 9.51 26.18
N LYS A 439 -23.14 10.26 27.03
CA LYS A 439 -23.99 9.69 28.08
C LYS A 439 -25.33 9.29 27.46
N VAL A 440 -25.48 8.00 27.13
CA VAL A 440 -26.66 7.46 26.43
C VAL A 440 -27.88 7.44 27.34
N ASN A 441 -27.67 7.09 28.61
CA ASN A 441 -28.63 7.23 29.70
C ASN A 441 -27.85 7.23 31.04
N ALA A 442 -28.54 7.16 32.18
CA ALA A 442 -27.89 7.16 33.50
C ALA A 442 -27.05 5.90 33.81
N TYR A 443 -27.18 4.84 33.02
CA TYR A 443 -26.54 3.53 33.23
C TYR A 443 -25.58 3.15 32.11
N VAL A 444 -25.52 3.91 31.01
CA VAL A 444 -24.67 3.64 29.84
C VAL A 444 -24.02 4.93 29.34
N ALA A 445 -22.69 4.93 29.26
CA ALA A 445 -21.91 6.01 28.67
C ALA A 445 -20.76 5.47 27.79
N TYR A 446 -20.44 6.20 26.72
CA TYR A 446 -19.24 6.00 25.92
C TYR A 446 -18.15 6.98 26.37
N TYR A 447 -16.96 6.43 26.63
CA TYR A 447 -15.76 7.19 26.92
C TYR A 447 -14.68 6.87 25.88
N GLY A 448 -13.90 7.87 25.49
CA GLY A 448 -12.86 7.70 24.49
C GLY A 448 -11.80 8.80 24.52
N ILE A 449 -10.73 8.61 23.77
CA ILE A 449 -9.64 9.57 23.66
C ILE A 449 -8.84 9.38 22.36
N SER A 450 -8.38 10.49 21.78
CA SER A 450 -7.28 10.50 20.82
C SER A 450 -5.98 10.87 21.54
N THR A 451 -4.91 10.10 21.32
CA THR A 451 -3.62 10.27 21.99
C THR A 451 -2.47 9.96 21.02
N GLU A 452 -1.26 10.25 21.46
CA GLU A 452 -0.04 9.65 20.93
C GLU A 452 0.26 8.36 21.71
N LEU A 453 0.83 7.34 21.05
CA LEU A 453 1.49 6.23 21.73
C LEU A 453 2.88 6.68 22.21
N PRO A 454 3.40 6.16 23.34
CA PRO A 454 4.72 6.52 23.86
C PRO A 454 5.83 6.38 22.81
N LEU A 455 6.86 7.23 22.87
CA LEU A 455 8.01 7.20 21.96
C LEU A 455 8.97 6.07 22.36
N THR A 456 8.60 4.82 22.07
CA THR A 456 9.42 3.63 22.32
C THR A 456 9.00 2.46 21.42
N ASP A 457 9.97 1.64 21.01
CA ASP A 457 9.72 0.40 20.26
C ASP A 457 9.20 -0.75 21.14
N ASP A 458 9.18 -0.58 22.47
CA ASP A 458 8.69 -1.61 23.40
C ASP A 458 7.16 -1.72 23.41
N ILE A 459 6.37 -0.87 22.72
CA ILE A 459 4.89 -0.97 22.75
C ILE A 459 4.41 -2.40 22.44
N GLY A 460 3.60 -2.99 23.33
CA GLY A 460 3.08 -4.34 23.20
C GLY A 460 1.56 -4.39 23.09
N TYR A 461 0.87 -3.96 24.14
CA TYR A 461 -0.59 -4.08 24.27
C TYR A 461 -1.19 -2.93 25.07
N PHE A 462 -2.51 -2.78 25.04
CA PHE A 462 -3.23 -1.86 25.92
C PHE A 462 -4.35 -2.55 26.67
N LEU A 463 -4.72 -1.98 27.82
CA LEU A 463 -5.90 -2.33 28.61
C LEU A 463 -6.79 -1.10 28.74
N ILE A 464 -8.07 -1.21 28.38
CA ILE A 464 -9.09 -0.16 28.50
C ILE A 464 -10.17 -0.59 29.50
N GLY A 465 -10.65 0.35 30.32
CA GLY A 465 -11.66 0.07 31.35
C GLY A 465 -11.63 1.04 32.52
N ALA A 466 -11.99 0.60 33.73
CA ALA A 466 -11.99 1.45 34.93
C ALA A 466 -11.77 0.65 36.22
N GLN A 467 -11.29 1.35 37.26
CA GLN A 467 -11.29 0.84 38.63
C GLN A 467 -12.58 1.28 39.33
N LYS A 468 -13.49 0.33 39.59
CA LYS A 468 -14.77 0.57 40.25
C LYS A 468 -14.62 0.66 41.78
N GLU A 469 -15.53 1.38 42.41
CA GLU A 469 -15.65 1.42 43.87
C GLU A 469 -16.16 0.08 44.44
N ALA A 470 -15.82 -0.20 45.71
CA ALA A 470 -16.22 -1.44 46.37
C ALA A 470 -17.74 -1.54 46.51
N GLY A 471 -18.32 -2.67 46.07
CA GLY A 471 -19.77 -2.90 46.06
C GLY A 471 -20.49 -2.39 44.80
N HIS A 472 -19.82 -1.67 43.89
CA HIS A 472 -20.42 -1.24 42.64
C HIS A 472 -20.38 -2.37 41.58
N ASP A 473 -21.31 -2.31 40.63
CA ASP A 473 -21.38 -3.22 39.48
C ASP A 473 -21.18 -2.40 38.20
N LEU A 474 -20.02 -2.60 37.57
CA LEU A 474 -19.52 -1.86 36.41
C LEU A 474 -19.04 -2.87 35.37
N ARG A 475 -19.44 -2.68 34.11
CA ARG A 475 -19.08 -3.53 32.97
C ARG A 475 -18.45 -2.69 31.86
N VAL A 476 -17.39 -3.20 31.26
CA VAL A 476 -16.70 -2.58 30.11
C VAL A 476 -16.99 -3.39 28.85
N THR A 477 -17.38 -2.73 27.77
CA THR A 477 -17.76 -3.37 26.51
C THR A 477 -17.57 -2.44 25.32
N ALA A 478 -17.85 -2.91 24.11
CA ALA A 478 -17.61 -2.22 22.85
C ALA A 478 -16.27 -1.47 22.78
N PRO A 479 -15.13 -2.10 23.13
CA PRO A 479 -13.82 -1.50 22.93
C PRO A 479 -13.61 -1.31 21.42
N GLN A 480 -13.29 -0.09 21.00
CA GLN A 480 -12.88 0.25 19.65
C GLN A 480 -11.49 0.88 19.73
N PHE A 481 -10.60 0.54 18.80
CA PHE A 481 -9.30 1.20 18.71
C PHE A 481 -8.82 1.34 17.26
N HIS A 482 -7.94 2.30 17.03
CA HIS A 482 -7.18 2.44 15.79
C HIS A 482 -5.85 3.10 16.13
N ASN A 483 -4.72 2.55 15.68
CA ASN A 483 -3.45 3.25 15.64
C ASN A 483 -2.83 3.23 14.24
N SER A 484 -2.21 4.34 13.85
CA SER A 484 -1.41 4.45 12.63
C SER A 484 -0.49 5.68 12.69
N GLY A 485 0.34 5.84 11.65
CA GLY A 485 1.14 7.05 11.44
C GLY A 485 0.32 8.28 10.98
N GLN A 486 -0.97 8.11 10.64
CA GLN A 486 -1.88 9.20 10.31
C GLN A 486 -2.75 9.57 11.52
N ALA A 487 -3.27 10.79 11.56
CA ALA A 487 -3.92 11.34 12.75
C ALA A 487 -5.29 10.69 13.07
N ALA A 488 -5.26 9.61 13.87
CA ALA A 488 -6.42 8.92 14.39
C ALA A 488 -7.19 9.80 15.41
N TRP A 489 -8.18 10.56 14.92
CA TRP A 489 -9.01 11.44 15.74
C TRP A 489 -10.37 10.86 16.12
N TRP A 490 -10.97 9.98 15.29
CA TRP A 490 -12.31 9.44 15.54
C TRP A 490 -12.60 8.13 14.79
N ILE A 491 -13.07 7.11 15.50
CA ILE A 491 -13.68 5.89 14.94
C ILE A 491 -15.21 6.05 14.93
N GLY A 492 -15.91 5.57 13.89
CA GLY A 492 -17.37 5.56 13.88
C GLY A 492 -17.96 4.79 15.08
N ARG A 493 -18.93 5.37 15.80
CA ARG A 493 -19.69 4.71 16.88
C ARG A 493 -20.40 3.46 16.39
N ASN A 494 -20.81 3.43 15.12
CA ASN A 494 -21.43 2.29 14.45
C ASN A 494 -20.42 1.36 13.74
N ASP A 495 -19.12 1.69 13.75
CA ASP A 495 -18.05 0.83 13.21
C ASP A 495 -17.72 -0.28 14.21
N LEU A 496 -18.68 -1.16 14.42
CA LEU A 496 -18.58 -2.36 15.24
C LEU A 496 -18.50 -3.53 14.25
N PRO A 497 -17.30 -4.11 13.99
CA PRO A 497 -17.19 -5.21 13.04
C PRO A 497 -18.12 -6.35 13.46
N GLN A 498 -18.80 -6.95 12.48
CA GLN A 498 -19.84 -7.93 12.74
C GLN A 498 -19.25 -9.11 13.52
N ALA A 499 -19.88 -9.46 14.64
CA ALA A 499 -19.53 -10.66 15.38
C ALA A 499 -19.64 -11.87 14.44
N VAL A 500 -18.59 -12.68 14.39
CA VAL A 500 -18.60 -13.99 13.73
C VAL A 500 -19.83 -14.75 14.23
N PRO A 501 -20.79 -15.15 13.37
CA PRO A 501 -22.10 -15.61 13.83
C PRO A 501 -21.98 -16.76 14.84
N GLU A 502 -22.85 -16.79 15.86
CA GLU A 502 -22.80 -17.85 16.89
C GLU A 502 -22.93 -19.26 16.31
N ALA A 503 -23.64 -19.42 15.18
CA ALA A 503 -23.72 -20.68 14.44
C ALA A 503 -22.41 -21.11 13.75
N LEU A 504 -21.43 -20.21 13.62
CA LEU A 504 -20.06 -20.50 13.21
C LEU A 504 -19.14 -20.66 14.43
N ALA A 505 -19.27 -19.81 15.45
CA ALA A 505 -18.51 -19.94 16.70
C ALA A 505 -18.77 -21.29 17.41
N ALA A 506 -20.03 -21.74 17.44
CA ALA A 506 -20.39 -23.06 17.97
C ALA A 506 -19.85 -24.23 17.11
N LYS A 507 -19.48 -23.98 15.85
CA LYS A 507 -18.78 -24.94 14.99
C LYS A 507 -17.27 -24.90 15.17
N VAL A 508 -16.66 -23.87 15.74
CA VAL A 508 -15.18 -23.80 15.89
C VAL A 508 -14.62 -25.01 16.67
N PRO A 509 -15.19 -25.48 17.79
CA PRO A 509 -14.68 -26.68 18.47
C PRO A 509 -14.83 -27.96 17.63
N ALA A 510 -15.89 -28.08 16.83
CA ALA A 510 -16.07 -29.18 15.90
C ALA A 510 -15.04 -29.08 14.77
N LEU A 511 -15.01 -27.95 14.04
CA LEU A 511 -14.05 -27.66 12.98
C LEU A 511 -12.60 -27.75 13.43
N GLN A 512 -12.27 -27.49 14.69
CA GLN A 512 -10.91 -27.64 15.21
C GLN A 512 -10.59 -29.08 15.61
N THR A 513 -11.60 -29.87 16.02
CA THR A 513 -11.47 -31.34 16.14
C THR A 513 -11.36 -31.99 14.76
N ASP A 514 -12.13 -31.52 13.79
CA ASP A 514 -12.09 -31.93 12.39
C ASP A 514 -10.79 -31.48 11.71
N LEU A 515 -10.25 -30.30 12.05
CA LEU A 515 -8.96 -29.82 11.55
C LEU A 515 -7.81 -30.60 12.16
N THR A 516 -7.80 -30.86 13.47
CA THR A 516 -6.80 -31.75 14.08
C THR A 516 -6.93 -33.19 13.56
N SER A 517 -8.14 -33.66 13.25
CA SER A 517 -8.33 -34.96 12.58
C SER A 517 -7.77 -34.92 11.16
N ALA A 518 -8.08 -33.89 10.39
CA ALA A 518 -7.56 -33.68 9.04
C ALA A 518 -6.04 -33.45 9.02
N GLU A 519 -5.42 -32.83 10.03
CA GLU A 519 -3.96 -32.69 10.17
C GLU A 519 -3.31 -34.05 10.44
N ASN A 520 -3.92 -34.89 11.28
CA ASN A 520 -3.48 -36.27 11.50
C ASN A 520 -3.70 -37.16 10.27
N ASP A 521 -4.83 -37.02 9.57
CA ASP A 521 -5.14 -37.75 8.34
C ASP A 521 -4.25 -37.30 7.19
N ILE A 522 -3.97 -36.00 7.04
CA ILE A 522 -2.98 -35.46 6.10
C ILE A 522 -1.59 -36.01 6.43
N GLY A 523 -1.21 -36.07 7.71
CA GLY A 523 0.03 -36.74 8.15
C GLY A 523 0.07 -38.22 7.72
N ALA A 524 -1.00 -38.96 8.00
CA ALA A 524 -1.13 -40.38 7.63
C ALA A 524 -1.20 -40.61 6.11
N ILE A 525 -1.70 -39.66 5.34
CA ILE A 525 -1.71 -39.67 3.87
C ILE A 525 -0.30 -39.36 3.33
N PHE A 526 0.41 -38.37 3.87
CA PHE A 526 1.81 -38.09 3.51
C PHE A 526 2.73 -39.28 3.82
N ASP A 527 2.51 -40.01 4.92
CA ASP A 527 3.25 -41.25 5.24
C ASP A 527 2.92 -42.43 4.30
N GLN A 528 1.79 -42.37 3.59
CA GLN A 528 1.34 -43.39 2.62
C GLN A 528 1.63 -43.04 1.16
N LEU A 529 1.94 -41.78 0.83
CA LEU A 529 2.37 -41.40 -0.50
C LEU A 529 3.79 -41.96 -0.80
N PRO A 530 4.04 -42.48 -2.01
CA PRO A 530 5.34 -43.09 -2.35
C PRO A 530 6.50 -42.09 -2.45
N PHE A 531 6.20 -40.78 -2.45
CA PHE A 531 7.18 -39.70 -2.57
C PHE A 531 7.71 -39.24 -1.21
N LYS A 532 8.62 -40.04 -0.63
CA LYS A 532 9.41 -39.61 0.54
C LYS A 532 10.48 -38.60 0.16
N ALA A 533 10.07 -37.35 -0.04
CA ALA A 533 10.94 -36.19 0.12
C ALA A 533 11.56 -36.20 1.54
N SER A 534 12.70 -35.54 1.74
CA SER A 534 13.28 -35.53 3.09
C SER A 534 12.41 -34.72 4.06
N THR A 535 12.31 -35.18 5.30
CA THR A 535 11.54 -34.48 6.34
C THR A 535 12.04 -33.06 6.57
N THR A 536 13.32 -32.78 6.28
CA THR A 536 13.92 -31.44 6.34
C THR A 536 13.31 -30.49 5.31
N ASP A 537 13.12 -30.95 4.07
CA ASP A 537 12.64 -30.12 2.95
C ASP A 537 11.14 -29.80 3.09
N MET A 538 10.34 -30.80 3.48
CA MET A 538 8.92 -30.58 3.82
C MET A 538 8.76 -29.59 4.98
N THR A 539 9.58 -29.70 6.03
CA THR A 539 9.52 -28.79 7.19
C THR A 539 9.80 -27.34 6.78
N ALA A 540 10.74 -27.10 5.85
CA ALA A 540 11.01 -25.77 5.32
C ALA A 540 9.80 -25.22 4.53
N ALA A 541 9.27 -26.00 3.57
CA ALA A 541 8.12 -25.58 2.76
C ALA A 541 6.87 -25.31 3.61
N GLN A 542 6.57 -26.17 4.59
CA GLN A 542 5.46 -25.96 5.53
C GLN A 542 5.68 -24.73 6.43
N THR A 543 6.92 -24.47 6.85
CA THR A 543 7.27 -23.26 7.62
C THR A 543 7.04 -21.99 6.80
N ASP A 544 7.40 -21.98 5.52
CA ASP A 544 7.23 -20.81 4.66
C ASP A 544 5.76 -20.60 4.25
N ILE A 545 4.99 -21.66 4.01
CA ILE A 545 3.52 -21.58 3.86
C ILE A 545 2.87 -21.04 5.16
N ALA A 546 3.35 -21.45 6.34
CA ALA A 546 2.86 -20.93 7.62
C ALA A 546 3.24 -19.47 7.87
N LYS A 547 4.36 -18.97 7.33
CA LYS A 547 4.70 -17.53 7.31
C LYS A 547 3.72 -16.75 6.43
N ILE A 548 3.52 -17.20 5.19
CA ILE A 548 2.55 -16.61 4.23
C ILE A 548 1.17 -16.50 4.88
N LYS A 549 0.65 -17.63 5.41
CA LYS A 549 -0.71 -17.70 5.99
C LYS A 549 -0.90 -16.92 7.30
N LYS A 550 0.18 -16.46 7.94
CA LYS A 550 0.13 -15.57 9.11
C LYS A 550 0.35 -14.09 8.78
N GLY A 551 0.70 -13.76 7.52
CA GLY A 551 1.25 -12.43 7.20
C GLY A 551 2.63 -12.19 7.81
N VAL A 552 3.28 -13.22 8.38
CA VAL A 552 4.61 -13.16 9.00
C VAL A 552 5.67 -13.57 7.98
N ILE A 553 5.59 -12.96 6.81
CA ILE A 553 6.79 -12.62 6.06
C ILE A 553 7.10 -11.18 6.49
N ASP A 554 8.15 -11.00 7.29
CA ASP A 554 8.88 -9.73 7.32
C ASP A 554 9.29 -9.44 5.88
N ALA A 555 8.62 -8.49 5.22
CA ALA A 555 8.73 -8.30 3.78
C ALA A 555 10.21 -8.16 3.37
N PRO A 556 10.79 -9.11 2.60
CA PRO A 556 12.24 -9.18 2.39
C PRO A 556 12.72 -7.87 1.75
N ALA A 557 13.42 -7.07 2.56
CA ALA A 557 13.36 -5.61 2.61
C ALA A 557 13.01 -4.90 1.29
N SER A 558 11.70 -4.83 1.01
CA SER A 558 11.03 -4.05 -0.05
C SER A 558 11.73 -3.99 -1.42
N PHE A 559 12.49 -5.02 -1.83
CA PHE A 559 13.17 -4.98 -3.13
C PHE A 559 13.42 -6.35 -3.77
N GLY A 560 12.53 -6.75 -4.68
CA GLY A 560 12.64 -7.99 -5.45
C GLY A 560 11.69 -7.99 -6.64
N PHE A 561 11.77 -9.03 -7.47
CA PHE A 561 10.86 -9.30 -8.59
C PHE A 561 10.62 -10.81 -8.68
N TYR A 562 9.53 -11.21 -9.34
CA TYR A 562 9.18 -12.60 -9.58
C TYR A 562 9.40 -12.99 -11.05
N TYR A 563 10.05 -14.12 -11.28
CA TYR A 563 10.01 -14.86 -12.55
C TYR A 563 10.31 -16.33 -12.25
N PRO A 564 9.67 -17.33 -12.90
CA PRO A 564 9.89 -18.75 -12.63
C PRO A 564 11.33 -19.19 -12.82
N LYS A 565 11.68 -20.38 -12.31
CA LYS A 565 13.04 -20.95 -12.45
C LYS A 565 13.43 -21.27 -13.91
N ARG A 566 12.50 -21.19 -14.87
CA ARG A 566 12.68 -21.54 -16.28
C ARG A 566 12.10 -20.46 -17.18
N MET A 567 12.80 -20.14 -18.27
CA MET A 567 12.32 -19.30 -19.37
C MET A 567 12.34 -20.12 -20.65
N PHE A 568 11.20 -20.25 -21.32
CA PHE A 568 11.09 -21.04 -22.54
C PHE A 568 11.29 -20.16 -23.77
N LEU A 569 12.15 -20.60 -24.69
CA LEU A 569 12.63 -19.81 -25.83
C LEU A 569 12.51 -20.59 -27.16
N MET A 570 12.11 -19.88 -28.22
CA MET A 570 11.81 -20.44 -29.52
C MET A 570 12.90 -20.08 -30.55
N PRO A 571 13.70 -21.03 -31.08
CA PRO A 571 14.89 -20.73 -31.89
C PRO A 571 14.63 -19.79 -33.08
N GLY A 572 15.44 -18.75 -33.23
CA GLY A 572 15.27 -17.75 -34.30
C GLY A 572 14.06 -16.82 -34.12
N ARG A 573 13.38 -16.83 -32.97
CA ARG A 573 12.36 -15.85 -32.58
C ARG A 573 12.79 -15.19 -31.25
N PRO A 574 13.28 -13.94 -31.27
CA PRO A 574 13.55 -13.20 -30.04
C PRO A 574 12.28 -13.08 -29.20
N LEU A 575 12.37 -13.42 -27.91
CA LEU A 575 11.24 -13.31 -27.00
C LEU A 575 11.21 -11.90 -26.40
N ALA A 576 10.11 -11.18 -26.64
CA ALA A 576 9.84 -9.89 -26.01
C ALA A 576 9.80 -10.03 -24.47
N PHE A 577 10.38 -9.07 -23.75
CA PHE A 577 10.45 -9.10 -22.29
C PHE A 577 10.15 -7.71 -21.70
N TYR A 578 9.09 -7.63 -20.91
CA TYR A 578 8.58 -6.42 -20.27
C TYR A 578 8.52 -6.67 -18.76
N PRO A 579 9.49 -6.15 -17.98
CA PRO A 579 9.67 -6.59 -16.61
C PRO A 579 8.83 -5.82 -15.57
N THR A 580 8.10 -4.77 -15.98
CA THR A 580 7.22 -3.99 -15.10
C THR A 580 6.22 -4.89 -14.37
N GLN A 581 5.57 -5.80 -15.11
CA GLN A 581 4.60 -6.75 -14.56
C GLN A 581 5.25 -7.98 -13.88
N LEU A 582 6.52 -7.89 -13.49
CA LEU A 582 7.23 -8.86 -12.65
C LEU A 582 7.53 -8.30 -11.25
N MET A 583 7.17 -7.04 -10.98
CA MET A 583 7.41 -6.36 -9.72
C MET A 583 6.25 -6.52 -8.72
N PRO A 584 6.50 -6.41 -7.39
CA PRO A 584 5.45 -6.35 -6.38
C PRO A 584 4.49 -5.17 -6.57
N ASP A 585 5.00 -4.05 -7.08
CA ASP A 585 4.25 -2.85 -7.45
C ASP A 585 4.66 -2.44 -8.88
N LEU A 586 3.66 -2.21 -9.75
CA LEU A 586 3.89 -1.78 -11.13
C LEU A 586 4.60 -0.42 -11.20
N ASN A 587 4.31 0.48 -10.25
CA ASN A 587 4.95 1.80 -10.16
C ASN A 587 6.41 1.71 -9.70
N GLU A 588 6.77 0.72 -8.88
CA GLU A 588 8.19 0.44 -8.61
C GLU A 588 8.93 0.03 -9.89
N GLY A 589 8.29 -0.68 -10.83
CA GLY A 589 8.89 -1.11 -12.09
C GLY A 589 9.48 0.01 -12.93
N LEU A 590 8.75 1.12 -13.08
CA LEU A 590 9.21 2.32 -13.78
C LEU A 590 10.44 2.96 -13.10
N ALA A 591 10.56 2.79 -11.78
CA ALA A 591 11.69 3.23 -10.97
C ALA A 591 12.88 2.24 -10.97
N GLN A 592 12.88 1.19 -11.80
CA GLN A 592 13.99 0.22 -11.87
C GLN A 592 14.94 0.40 -13.05
N VAL A 593 16.08 -0.28 -12.93
CA VAL A 593 16.99 -0.62 -14.02
C VAL A 593 17.27 -2.12 -13.98
N PHE A 594 16.97 -2.80 -15.09
CA PHE A 594 17.17 -4.23 -15.28
C PHE A 594 18.51 -4.50 -15.98
N HIS A 595 19.16 -5.59 -15.57
CA HIS A 595 20.40 -6.09 -16.13
C HIS A 595 20.25 -7.59 -16.41
N LEU A 596 20.30 -8.00 -17.68
CA LEU A 596 20.23 -9.40 -18.11
C LEU A 596 21.60 -9.85 -18.59
N GLU A 597 22.12 -10.92 -17.97
CA GLU A 597 23.43 -11.49 -18.25
C GLU A 597 23.30 -12.99 -18.61
N SER A 598 23.87 -13.41 -19.75
CA SER A 598 23.96 -14.82 -20.15
C SER A 598 25.21 -15.08 -21.00
N LYS A 599 25.62 -16.34 -21.10
CA LYS A 599 26.71 -16.79 -21.97
C LYS A 599 26.42 -18.18 -22.52
N ALA A 600 26.24 -18.30 -23.83
CA ALA A 600 26.46 -19.56 -24.55
C ALA A 600 27.96 -19.72 -24.87
N ASP A 601 28.44 -20.95 -25.02
CA ASP A 601 29.89 -21.20 -25.04
C ASP A 601 30.64 -20.65 -26.27
N GLU A 602 29.97 -20.60 -27.42
CA GLU A 602 30.54 -20.09 -28.68
C GLU A 602 30.05 -18.67 -29.04
N ALA A 603 29.11 -18.10 -28.28
CA ALA A 603 28.55 -16.78 -28.53
C ALA A 603 29.29 -15.66 -27.77
N LEU A 604 29.17 -14.43 -28.27
CA LEU A 604 29.50 -13.24 -27.45
C LEU A 604 28.57 -13.20 -26.23
N PRO A 605 29.10 -12.99 -25.01
CA PRO A 605 28.27 -12.88 -23.80
C PRO A 605 27.15 -11.84 -23.97
N LEU A 606 25.93 -12.26 -23.65
CA LEU A 606 24.80 -11.38 -23.53
C LEU A 606 24.95 -10.60 -22.22
N SER A 607 25.14 -9.29 -22.32
CA SER A 607 25.04 -8.36 -21.19
C SER A 607 24.25 -7.15 -21.68
N ALA A 608 23.03 -7.00 -21.16
CA ALA A 608 22.10 -5.96 -21.54
C ALA A 608 21.64 -5.20 -20.28
N ARG A 609 21.71 -3.87 -20.33
CA ARG A 609 20.98 -2.99 -19.41
C ARG A 609 19.77 -2.43 -20.15
N PHE A 610 18.60 -2.49 -19.52
CA PHE A 610 17.35 -1.94 -20.02
C PHE A 610 16.48 -1.48 -18.85
N GLU A 611 15.35 -0.87 -19.18
CA GLU A 611 14.42 -0.30 -18.20
C GLU A 611 13.03 -0.90 -18.47
N ASP A 612 12.39 -0.57 -19.60
CA ASP A 612 11.02 -1.03 -19.88
C ASP A 612 10.91 -2.26 -20.81
N TYR A 613 11.94 -2.55 -21.63
CA TYR A 613 11.88 -3.57 -22.69
C TYR A 613 13.23 -4.21 -23.01
N TYR A 614 13.23 -5.52 -23.31
CA TYR A 614 14.32 -6.20 -24.01
C TYR A 614 13.83 -7.31 -24.95
N GLU A 615 14.62 -7.63 -25.97
CA GLU A 615 14.41 -8.79 -26.86
C GLU A 615 15.43 -9.89 -26.54
N ILE A 616 14.94 -10.99 -25.96
CA ILE A 616 15.76 -12.13 -25.56
C ILE A 616 15.96 -13.03 -26.78
N ASP A 617 17.00 -12.73 -27.56
CA ASP A 617 17.46 -13.54 -28.69
C ASP A 617 18.03 -14.90 -28.22
N PRO A 618 17.42 -16.05 -28.57
CA PRO A 618 17.84 -17.36 -28.10
C PRO A 618 19.28 -17.73 -28.48
N VAL A 619 19.81 -17.26 -29.61
CA VAL A 619 21.18 -17.67 -30.04
C VAL A 619 22.30 -16.98 -29.24
N ARG A 620 21.94 -16.01 -28.40
CA ARG A 620 22.86 -15.30 -27.50
C ARG A 620 22.78 -15.78 -26.04
N VAL A 621 21.88 -16.72 -25.76
CA VAL A 621 21.54 -17.21 -24.43
C VAL A 621 22.12 -18.62 -24.23
N GLY A 622 22.91 -18.79 -23.17
CA GLY A 622 23.30 -20.13 -22.70
C GLY A 622 22.23 -20.76 -21.84
N THR A 623 22.47 -21.93 -21.25
CA THR A 623 21.49 -22.63 -20.38
C THR A 623 21.05 -21.84 -19.14
N ARG A 624 21.68 -20.70 -18.84
CA ARG A 624 21.36 -19.82 -17.70
C ARG A 624 21.26 -18.36 -18.12
N ILE A 625 20.29 -17.66 -17.56
CA ILE A 625 20.14 -16.20 -17.57
C ILE A 625 20.22 -15.72 -16.12
N ASN A 626 21.03 -14.70 -15.85
CA ASN A 626 20.98 -13.94 -14.61
C ASN A 626 20.24 -12.63 -14.89
N LEU A 627 19.06 -12.46 -14.30
CA LEU A 627 18.33 -11.19 -14.33
C LEU A 627 18.51 -10.49 -12.97
N THR A 628 19.06 -9.28 -13.02
CA THR A 628 19.43 -8.48 -11.84
C THR A 628 18.74 -7.12 -11.90
N ILE A 629 18.21 -6.64 -10.77
CA ILE A 629 17.55 -5.34 -10.65
C ILE A 629 18.25 -4.42 -9.65
N ARG A 630 18.07 -3.11 -9.85
CA ARG A 630 18.44 -2.04 -8.92
C ARG A 630 17.54 -0.82 -9.12
N ARG A 631 17.32 -0.04 -8.07
CA ARG A 631 16.57 1.22 -8.14
C ARG A 631 17.29 2.28 -8.99
N ARG A 632 16.48 3.12 -9.63
CA ARG A 632 16.85 4.34 -10.36
C ARG A 632 17.00 5.48 -9.34
N GLY A 633 18.17 6.13 -9.33
CA GLY A 633 18.42 7.31 -8.49
C GLY A 633 18.78 7.07 -7.02
N ASP A 634 18.76 5.83 -6.52
CA ASP A 634 19.25 5.53 -5.16
C ASP A 634 20.77 5.77 -5.06
N ASP A 635 21.17 6.68 -4.17
CA ASP A 635 22.58 6.95 -3.86
C ASP A 635 23.28 5.75 -3.19
N GLY A 636 22.50 4.85 -2.58
CA GLY A 636 22.92 3.54 -2.09
C GLY A 636 23.22 2.57 -3.24
N ARG A 637 24.37 2.75 -3.92
CA ARG A 637 24.81 2.00 -5.12
C ARG A 637 24.99 0.49 -4.94
N ASP A 638 24.72 -0.05 -3.75
CA ASP A 638 25.21 -1.34 -3.29
C ASP A 638 24.15 -2.45 -3.36
N TYR A 639 22.88 -2.14 -3.12
CA TYR A 639 21.82 -3.16 -3.12
C TYR A 639 21.37 -3.55 -4.54
N ARG A 640 21.26 -4.87 -4.78
CA ARG A 640 20.84 -5.49 -6.05
C ARG A 640 20.14 -6.80 -5.73
N SER A 641 18.99 -7.05 -6.38
CA SER A 641 18.29 -8.33 -6.29
C SER A 641 18.45 -9.10 -7.61
N ARG A 642 18.69 -10.42 -7.53
CA ARG A 642 19.03 -11.27 -8.70
C ARG A 642 18.26 -12.58 -8.68
N ARG A 643 17.79 -13.01 -9.86
CA ARG A 643 17.25 -14.34 -10.14
C ARG A 643 18.15 -15.04 -11.17
N GLU A 644 18.60 -16.25 -10.87
CA GLU A 644 19.11 -17.17 -11.90
C GLU A 644 17.91 -17.92 -12.50
N ILE A 645 17.84 -17.99 -13.82
CA ILE A 645 16.74 -18.55 -14.61
C ILE A 645 17.36 -19.55 -15.60
N THR A 646 16.77 -20.74 -15.71
CA THR A 646 17.19 -21.76 -16.69
C THR A 646 16.59 -21.46 -18.06
N ALA A 647 17.41 -21.22 -19.06
CA ALA A 647 16.92 -21.03 -20.43
C ALA A 647 16.62 -22.39 -21.08
N CYS A 648 15.37 -22.57 -21.50
CA CYS A 648 14.85 -23.79 -22.09
C CYS A 648 14.55 -23.52 -23.58
N VAL A 649 15.59 -23.65 -24.41
CA VAL A 649 15.51 -23.41 -25.86
C VAL A 649 15.11 -24.71 -26.56
N GLY A 650 13.96 -24.72 -27.25
CA GLY A 650 13.48 -25.90 -27.99
C GLY A 650 14.26 -26.18 -29.28
N PRO A 651 13.88 -27.20 -30.07
CA PRO A 651 14.46 -27.46 -31.38
C PRO A 651 13.98 -26.42 -32.42
N GLU A 652 14.76 -26.22 -33.49
CA GLU A 652 14.41 -25.27 -34.56
C GLU A 652 13.21 -25.75 -35.40
N ASN A 653 13.09 -27.07 -35.58
CA ASN A 653 11.99 -27.76 -36.25
C ASN A 653 11.59 -28.97 -35.40
N GLY A 654 10.31 -29.32 -35.43
CA GLY A 654 9.75 -30.51 -34.77
C GLY A 654 9.07 -31.46 -35.76
N SER A 655 8.70 -32.63 -35.26
CA SER A 655 8.05 -33.71 -36.03
C SER A 655 6.90 -34.39 -35.30
N GLU A 656 6.63 -33.99 -34.06
CA GLU A 656 5.81 -34.79 -33.15
C GLU A 656 4.32 -34.52 -33.26
N LEU A 657 3.51 -35.50 -32.84
CA LEU A 657 2.05 -35.34 -32.71
C LEU A 657 1.71 -34.73 -31.35
N LEU A 658 1.48 -33.43 -31.35
CA LEU A 658 1.19 -32.63 -30.18
C LEU A 658 -0.32 -32.60 -29.90
N ARG A 659 -0.77 -33.37 -28.92
CA ARG A 659 -2.13 -33.26 -28.38
C ARG A 659 -2.21 -32.19 -27.31
N LEU A 660 -2.94 -31.12 -27.56
CA LEU A 660 -2.97 -29.92 -26.72
C LEU A 660 -4.36 -29.70 -26.12
N LEU A 661 -4.45 -29.57 -24.79
CA LEU A 661 -5.66 -29.21 -24.07
C LEU A 661 -5.51 -27.83 -23.42
N PHE A 662 -6.30 -26.87 -23.87
CA PHE A 662 -6.31 -25.50 -23.35
C PHE A 662 -7.47 -25.26 -22.38
N LEU A 663 -7.19 -25.33 -21.09
CA LEU A 663 -8.12 -24.99 -20.01
C LEU A 663 -7.99 -23.50 -19.67
N GLY A 664 -9.10 -22.77 -19.51
CA GLY A 664 -8.97 -21.43 -18.96
C GLY A 664 -10.14 -20.47 -19.05
N ASN A 665 -9.80 -19.21 -18.90
CA ASN A 665 -10.67 -18.06 -18.90
C ASN A 665 -10.83 -17.40 -20.29
N SER A 666 -11.28 -16.15 -20.30
CA SER A 666 -11.48 -15.32 -21.48
C SER A 666 -10.21 -15.05 -22.30
N LEU A 667 -9.03 -14.95 -21.67
CA LEU A 667 -7.75 -14.85 -22.40
C LEU A 667 -7.50 -16.12 -23.22
N THR A 668 -7.87 -17.29 -22.68
CA THR A 668 -7.81 -18.57 -23.41
C THR A 668 -8.99 -18.75 -24.40
N HIS A 669 -10.12 -18.07 -24.21
CA HIS A 669 -11.19 -18.00 -25.20
C HIS A 669 -10.81 -17.18 -26.45
N ARG A 670 -9.98 -16.14 -26.27
CA ARG A 670 -9.58 -15.22 -27.34
C ARG A 670 -8.29 -15.67 -28.03
N GLN A 671 -8.43 -16.65 -28.91
CA GLN A 671 -7.44 -17.05 -29.95
C GLN A 671 -6.16 -17.73 -29.48
N ARG A 672 -5.85 -17.81 -28.17
CA ARG A 672 -4.62 -18.49 -27.70
C ARG A 672 -4.41 -19.92 -28.24
N PRO A 673 -5.41 -20.83 -28.25
CA PRO A 673 -5.20 -22.21 -28.71
C PRO A 673 -4.86 -22.24 -30.21
N MET A 674 -5.54 -21.39 -31.00
CA MET A 674 -5.30 -21.19 -32.44
C MET A 674 -3.90 -20.66 -32.73
N LEU A 675 -3.50 -19.55 -32.09
CA LEU A 675 -2.20 -18.92 -32.36
C LEU A 675 -1.05 -19.81 -31.88
N THR A 676 -1.20 -20.53 -30.76
CA THR A 676 -0.19 -21.48 -30.28
C THR A 676 -0.02 -22.65 -31.26
N ALA A 677 -1.12 -23.23 -31.75
CA ALA A 677 -1.09 -24.29 -32.74
C ALA A 677 -0.42 -23.83 -34.05
N GLN A 678 -0.78 -22.65 -34.57
CA GLN A 678 -0.17 -22.08 -35.78
C GLN A 678 1.34 -21.88 -35.66
N ILE A 679 1.86 -21.47 -34.50
CA ILE A 679 3.31 -21.35 -34.26
C ILE A 679 4.00 -22.72 -34.26
N LEU A 680 3.34 -23.77 -33.73
CA LEU A 680 3.88 -25.13 -33.67
C LEU A 680 3.81 -25.86 -35.03
N GLU A 681 2.72 -25.68 -35.78
CA GLU A 681 2.59 -26.18 -37.16
C GLU A 681 3.61 -25.51 -38.10
N ALA A 682 3.86 -24.21 -37.92
CA ALA A 682 4.93 -23.50 -38.63
C ALA A 682 6.35 -23.98 -38.25
N ARG A 683 6.49 -24.84 -37.23
CA ARG A 683 7.72 -25.55 -36.84
C ARG A 683 7.77 -27.00 -37.33
N GLY A 684 6.73 -27.50 -38.01
CA GLY A 684 6.67 -28.87 -38.54
C GLY A 684 6.03 -29.89 -37.60
N HIS A 685 5.61 -29.50 -36.39
CA HIS A 685 4.81 -30.38 -35.53
C HIS A 685 3.42 -30.62 -36.13
N THR A 686 2.83 -31.78 -35.87
CA THR A 686 1.42 -32.05 -36.16
C THR A 686 0.60 -31.76 -34.91
N VAL A 687 -0.37 -30.86 -34.96
CA VAL A 687 -1.14 -30.47 -33.77
C VAL A 687 -2.54 -31.11 -33.79
N GLU A 688 -2.94 -31.70 -32.67
CA GLU A 688 -4.28 -32.25 -32.41
C GLU A 688 -4.90 -31.53 -31.20
N MET A 689 -5.92 -30.71 -31.46
CA MET A 689 -6.49 -29.80 -30.45
C MET A 689 -7.66 -30.45 -29.71
N ILE A 690 -7.57 -30.53 -28.38
CA ILE A 690 -8.56 -31.15 -27.50
C ILE A 690 -9.43 -30.06 -26.86
N GLY A 691 -10.72 -30.09 -27.17
CA GLY A 691 -11.70 -29.13 -26.65
C GLY A 691 -13.09 -29.27 -27.28
N THR A 692 -14.10 -28.70 -26.64
CA THR A 692 -15.48 -28.63 -27.15
C THR A 692 -15.90 -27.24 -27.61
N MET A 693 -15.13 -26.21 -27.26
CA MET A 693 -15.23 -24.85 -27.79
C MET A 693 -14.18 -24.62 -28.89
N LYS A 694 -14.37 -23.64 -29.77
CA LYS A 694 -13.41 -23.30 -30.84
C LYS A 694 -12.29 -22.35 -30.40
N ASN A 695 -12.57 -21.48 -29.43
CA ASN A 695 -11.60 -20.52 -28.89
C ASN A 695 -10.99 -19.56 -29.96
N THR A 696 -11.70 -19.28 -31.05
CA THR A 696 -11.24 -18.41 -32.15
C THR A 696 -11.52 -16.91 -31.92
N GLY A 697 -11.98 -16.50 -30.74
CA GLY A 697 -12.42 -15.12 -30.47
C GLY A 697 -13.83 -14.80 -30.96
N GLY A 698 -14.70 -15.82 -31.08
CA GLY A 698 -16.10 -15.71 -31.53
C GLY A 698 -16.31 -16.21 -32.98
N GLY A 699 -17.54 -16.65 -33.30
CA GLY A 699 -17.95 -17.01 -34.66
C GLY A 699 -18.61 -18.38 -34.83
N THR A 700 -19.51 -18.51 -35.81
CA THR A 700 -20.48 -19.60 -35.95
C THR A 700 -19.88 -21.01 -36.13
N ASN A 701 -19.82 -21.75 -35.03
CA ASN A 701 -19.86 -23.21 -34.77
C ASN A 701 -19.49 -24.34 -35.78
N THR A 702 -19.09 -24.13 -37.04
CA THR A 702 -19.08 -25.21 -38.06
C THR A 702 -17.80 -26.02 -38.28
N ALA A 703 -16.70 -25.80 -37.55
CA ALA A 703 -15.46 -26.59 -37.71
C ALA A 703 -14.60 -26.62 -36.42
N PRO A 704 -13.85 -27.71 -36.13
CA PRO A 704 -13.15 -27.93 -34.86
C PRO A 704 -11.66 -27.51 -34.83
N ALA A 705 -11.16 -26.82 -35.87
CA ALA A 705 -9.72 -26.76 -36.21
C ALA A 705 -8.75 -26.42 -35.05
N TYR A 706 -9.13 -25.56 -34.11
CA TYR A 706 -8.28 -25.13 -33.00
C TYR A 706 -8.96 -25.18 -31.63
N ALA A 707 -9.67 -26.27 -31.35
CA ALA A 707 -10.54 -26.40 -30.19
C ALA A 707 -9.84 -26.25 -28.82
N GLY A 708 -10.60 -25.82 -27.82
CA GLY A 708 -10.18 -25.72 -26.42
C GLY A 708 -11.35 -25.69 -25.43
N GLU A 709 -11.04 -25.28 -24.20
CA GLU A 709 -11.97 -25.16 -23.07
C GLU A 709 -11.80 -23.81 -22.33
N GLY A 710 -11.20 -22.82 -22.98
CA GLY A 710 -11.12 -21.44 -22.49
C GLY A 710 -12.47 -20.72 -22.58
N ARG A 711 -12.94 -20.12 -21.48
CA ARG A 711 -14.32 -19.63 -21.30
C ARG A 711 -14.40 -18.20 -20.78
N GLU A 712 -15.19 -17.35 -21.44
CA GLU A 712 -15.34 -15.94 -21.07
C GLU A 712 -15.69 -15.73 -19.59
N GLY A 713 -14.86 -14.94 -18.90
CA GLY A 713 -15.05 -14.55 -17.50
C GLY A 713 -14.88 -15.64 -16.42
N ARG A 714 -14.55 -16.90 -16.75
CA ARG A 714 -14.52 -18.01 -15.77
C ARG A 714 -13.25 -18.07 -14.93
N ALA A 715 -13.42 -18.48 -13.68
CA ALA A 715 -12.44 -18.62 -12.60
C ALA A 715 -12.24 -20.10 -12.21
N TYR A 716 -11.28 -20.40 -11.32
CA TYR A 716 -11.16 -21.74 -10.74
C TYR A 716 -12.46 -22.15 -10.04
N ALA A 717 -13.05 -21.26 -9.23
CA ALA A 717 -14.25 -21.54 -8.46
C ALA A 717 -15.48 -21.93 -9.32
N ASP A 718 -15.61 -21.42 -10.55
CA ASP A 718 -16.68 -21.82 -11.48
C ASP A 718 -16.45 -23.24 -12.02
N PHE A 719 -15.20 -23.53 -12.42
CA PHE A 719 -14.82 -24.84 -12.93
C PHE A 719 -14.95 -25.92 -11.86
N LEU A 720 -14.60 -25.60 -10.61
CA LEU A 720 -14.71 -26.50 -9.47
C LEU A 720 -16.15 -26.72 -8.97
N ASN A 721 -17.15 -26.00 -9.50
CA ASN A 721 -18.53 -25.99 -8.97
C ASN A 721 -18.63 -25.48 -7.52
N VAL A 722 -17.66 -24.66 -7.09
CA VAL A 722 -17.72 -23.90 -5.82
C VAL A 722 -18.74 -22.77 -5.95
N LEU A 723 -18.70 -22.09 -7.11
CA LEU A 723 -19.73 -21.16 -7.57
C LEU A 723 -20.64 -21.85 -8.59
N THR A 724 -21.95 -21.68 -8.46
CA THR A 724 -22.98 -22.38 -9.25
C THR A 724 -23.95 -21.43 -9.97
N ASP A 725 -23.64 -20.14 -9.97
CA ASP A 725 -24.42 -19.05 -10.58
C ASP A 725 -23.99 -18.77 -12.04
N TYR A 726 -22.75 -19.10 -12.38
CA TYR A 726 -22.15 -18.84 -13.70
C TYR A 726 -21.93 -20.06 -14.59
N MET A 727 -21.85 -21.26 -14.02
CA MET A 727 -21.71 -22.52 -14.75
C MET A 727 -22.58 -23.61 -14.13
N VAL A 728 -23.25 -24.39 -14.98
CA VAL A 728 -23.98 -25.60 -14.57
C VAL A 728 -23.31 -26.86 -15.13
N PRO A 729 -23.30 -28.00 -14.42
CA PRO A 729 -22.85 -29.28 -14.96
C PRO A 729 -23.58 -29.66 -16.24
N LEU A 730 -22.88 -30.18 -17.25
CA LEU A 730 -23.51 -30.80 -18.41
C LEU A 730 -24.14 -32.15 -18.02
N THR A 731 -25.44 -32.35 -18.28
CA THR A 731 -26.13 -33.63 -18.06
C THR A 731 -25.50 -34.76 -18.88
N PRO A 732 -25.24 -35.95 -18.30
CA PRO A 732 -24.85 -37.12 -19.08
C PRO A 732 -25.91 -37.49 -20.13
N GLY A 733 -25.52 -37.58 -21.39
CA GLY A 733 -26.41 -37.83 -22.55
C GLY A 733 -26.66 -36.59 -23.42
N ASP A 734 -26.42 -35.38 -22.91
CA ASP A 734 -26.61 -34.13 -23.66
C ASP A 734 -25.39 -33.76 -24.55
N GLU A 735 -24.36 -34.60 -24.63
CA GLU A 735 -23.08 -34.27 -25.28
C GLU A 735 -23.24 -33.88 -26.76
N ALA A 736 -24.16 -34.52 -27.48
CA ALA A 736 -24.45 -34.21 -28.88
C ALA A 736 -25.15 -32.86 -29.05
N ALA A 737 -26.09 -32.51 -28.16
CA ALA A 737 -26.75 -31.21 -28.13
C ALA A 737 -25.76 -30.11 -27.74
N TYR A 738 -24.94 -30.36 -26.71
CA TYR A 738 -23.91 -29.46 -26.22
C TYR A 738 -22.81 -29.18 -27.26
N ARG A 739 -22.31 -30.20 -27.98
CA ARG A 739 -21.37 -29.98 -29.10
C ARG A 739 -21.95 -29.03 -30.16
N ALA A 740 -23.26 -29.09 -30.41
CA ALA A 740 -23.97 -28.25 -31.38
C ALA A 740 -24.33 -26.83 -30.89
N MET A 741 -24.19 -26.53 -29.59
CA MET A 741 -24.33 -25.16 -29.05
C MET A 741 -23.18 -24.27 -29.51
N SER A 742 -23.41 -22.96 -29.70
CA SER A 742 -22.32 -22.01 -29.98
C SER A 742 -21.42 -21.82 -28.76
N ASP A 743 -20.20 -21.33 -28.95
CA ASP A 743 -19.24 -21.14 -27.85
C ASP A 743 -19.79 -20.20 -26.76
N GLU A 744 -20.54 -19.15 -27.16
CA GLU A 744 -21.19 -18.22 -26.23
C GLU A 744 -22.19 -18.96 -25.32
N ALA A 745 -23.01 -19.86 -25.90
CA ALA A 745 -23.95 -20.70 -25.15
C ALA A 745 -23.24 -21.77 -24.30
N LYS A 746 -22.11 -22.31 -24.78
CA LYS A 746 -21.27 -23.26 -24.01
C LYS A 746 -20.67 -22.61 -22.76
N THR A 747 -20.38 -21.30 -22.75
CA THR A 747 -19.72 -20.62 -21.60
C THR A 747 -20.40 -20.85 -20.25
N GLY A 748 -21.72 -21.07 -20.22
CA GLY A 748 -22.51 -21.33 -19.01
C GLY A 748 -22.59 -22.80 -18.59
N ILE A 749 -21.91 -23.72 -19.28
CA ILE A 749 -22.03 -25.17 -19.08
C ILE A 749 -20.64 -25.77 -18.84
N ASN A 750 -20.48 -26.55 -17.78
CA ASN A 750 -19.24 -27.22 -17.42
C ASN A 750 -19.26 -28.71 -17.85
N PRO A 751 -18.49 -29.09 -18.89
CA PRO A 751 -18.44 -30.47 -19.37
C PRO A 751 -17.63 -31.42 -18.47
N MET A 752 -16.80 -30.90 -17.56
CA MET A 752 -15.82 -31.65 -16.75
C MET A 752 -16.34 -32.11 -15.38
N LEU A 753 -17.54 -31.65 -14.99
CA LEU A 753 -18.15 -32.04 -13.73
C LEU A 753 -18.79 -33.42 -13.83
N LYS A 754 -18.28 -34.34 -13.01
CA LYS A 754 -18.81 -35.68 -12.76
C LYS A 754 -19.64 -35.67 -11.47
N VAL A 755 -20.69 -36.48 -11.41
CA VAL A 755 -21.31 -36.84 -10.12
C VAL A 755 -20.35 -37.80 -9.40
N PRO A 756 -20.00 -37.58 -8.12
CA PRO A 756 -19.06 -38.42 -7.41
C PRO A 756 -19.49 -39.88 -7.29
N ASP A 757 -18.59 -40.79 -7.62
CA ASP A 757 -18.68 -42.22 -7.36
C ASP A 757 -18.04 -42.59 -6.01
N ALA A 758 -17.98 -43.89 -5.70
CA ALA A 758 -17.45 -44.38 -4.44
C ALA A 758 -15.93 -44.18 -4.26
N ASP A 759 -15.13 -44.10 -5.34
CA ASP A 759 -13.70 -43.74 -5.26
C ASP A 759 -13.53 -42.22 -5.07
N ASP A 760 -14.35 -41.40 -5.74
CA ASP A 760 -14.36 -39.95 -5.49
C ASP A 760 -14.65 -39.66 -4.01
N ILE A 761 -15.68 -40.28 -3.44
CA ILE A 761 -16.11 -40.06 -2.05
C ILE A 761 -15.10 -40.66 -1.05
N ALA A 762 -14.49 -41.81 -1.34
CA ALA A 762 -13.51 -42.41 -0.43
C ALA A 762 -12.16 -41.66 -0.44
N ASN A 763 -11.66 -41.29 -1.61
CA ASN A 763 -10.26 -40.88 -1.80
C ASN A 763 -10.09 -39.41 -2.22
N ARG A 764 -11.16 -38.72 -2.64
CA ARG A 764 -11.13 -37.36 -3.20
C ARG A 764 -12.23 -36.43 -2.66
N ASN A 765 -12.82 -36.74 -1.49
CA ASN A 765 -13.95 -36.00 -0.92
C ASN A 765 -13.70 -34.48 -0.79
N HIS A 766 -12.47 -34.07 -0.49
CA HIS A 766 -12.07 -32.66 -0.38
C HIS A 766 -12.04 -31.90 -1.73
N PHE A 767 -12.20 -32.59 -2.86
CA PHE A 767 -12.40 -32.01 -4.18
C PHE A 767 -13.87 -31.99 -4.64
N ILE A 768 -14.81 -32.46 -3.81
CA ILE A 768 -16.25 -32.46 -4.13
C ILE A 768 -16.90 -31.15 -3.67
N HIS A 769 -17.51 -30.40 -4.60
CA HIS A 769 -18.18 -29.12 -4.33
C HIS A 769 -19.59 -29.10 -4.92
N ASN A 770 -20.57 -28.71 -4.09
CA ASN A 770 -22.00 -28.66 -4.42
C ASN A 770 -22.53 -29.93 -5.14
N GLY A 771 -22.01 -31.11 -4.77
CA GLY A 771 -22.43 -32.42 -5.29
C GLY A 771 -21.71 -32.90 -6.55
N TYR A 772 -20.65 -32.21 -7.00
CA TYR A 772 -19.89 -32.56 -8.20
C TYR A 772 -18.37 -32.54 -7.95
N ILE A 773 -17.61 -33.24 -8.79
CA ILE A 773 -16.14 -33.23 -8.82
C ILE A 773 -15.66 -32.96 -10.25
N VAL A 774 -14.56 -32.20 -10.40
CA VAL A 774 -13.87 -32.06 -11.68
C VAL A 774 -13.04 -33.32 -11.93
N ASP A 775 -13.28 -34.00 -13.04
CA ASP A 775 -12.56 -35.23 -13.41
C ASP A 775 -12.18 -35.18 -14.90
N LEU A 776 -10.88 -35.03 -15.18
CA LEU A 776 -10.39 -34.90 -16.55
C LEU A 776 -10.53 -36.21 -17.34
N ARG A 777 -10.38 -37.38 -16.68
CA ARG A 777 -10.54 -38.68 -17.35
C ARG A 777 -11.99 -38.84 -17.80
N PHE A 778 -12.95 -38.54 -16.92
CA PHE A 778 -14.35 -38.48 -17.28
C PHE A 778 -14.61 -37.56 -18.47
N TYR A 779 -14.05 -36.34 -18.50
CA TYR A 779 -14.21 -35.42 -19.63
C TYR A 779 -13.65 -35.98 -20.96
N LEU A 780 -12.44 -36.55 -20.96
CA LEU A 780 -11.83 -37.10 -22.17
C LEU A 780 -12.65 -38.27 -22.71
N ASP A 781 -12.98 -39.23 -21.85
CA ASP A 781 -13.74 -40.43 -22.20
C ASP A 781 -15.17 -40.07 -22.68
N ARG A 782 -15.85 -39.14 -21.99
CA ARG A 782 -17.19 -38.62 -22.31
C ARG A 782 -17.30 -38.06 -23.72
N PHE A 783 -16.23 -37.42 -24.21
CA PHE A 783 -16.21 -36.78 -25.51
C PHE A 783 -15.47 -37.58 -26.58
N GLY A 784 -14.84 -38.70 -26.22
CA GLY A 784 -14.03 -39.54 -27.11
C GLY A 784 -12.71 -38.91 -27.52
N PHE A 785 -12.13 -38.06 -26.67
CA PHE A 785 -10.83 -37.43 -26.93
C PHE A 785 -9.67 -38.33 -26.54
N PRO A 786 -8.54 -38.30 -27.26
CA PRO A 786 -7.30 -38.94 -26.84
C PRO A 786 -6.65 -38.18 -25.68
N ASP A 787 -5.74 -38.83 -24.97
CA ASP A 787 -4.98 -38.22 -23.89
C ASP A 787 -4.11 -37.05 -24.38
N PRO A 788 -4.19 -35.84 -23.78
CA PRO A 788 -3.30 -34.72 -24.10
C PRO A 788 -1.83 -35.04 -23.79
N THR A 789 -0.95 -34.61 -24.68
CA THR A 789 0.51 -34.55 -24.43
C THR A 789 0.87 -33.31 -23.59
N HIS A 790 0.12 -32.22 -23.74
CA HIS A 790 0.32 -30.96 -23.04
C HIS A 790 -1.03 -30.39 -22.59
N ILE A 791 -1.08 -29.86 -21.36
CA ILE A 791 -2.25 -29.24 -20.75
C ILE A 791 -1.87 -27.85 -20.25
N THR A 792 -2.53 -26.79 -20.72
CA THR A 792 -2.33 -25.42 -20.23
C THR A 792 -3.52 -24.96 -19.39
N ILE A 793 -3.28 -24.29 -18.27
CA ILE A 793 -4.31 -23.78 -17.36
C ILE A 793 -4.11 -22.29 -17.11
N ASP A 794 -5.07 -21.44 -17.50
CA ASP A 794 -5.13 -20.01 -17.13
C ASP A 794 -6.52 -19.68 -16.56
N LEU A 795 -6.64 -19.67 -15.23
CA LEU A 795 -7.91 -19.43 -14.52
C LEU A 795 -7.80 -18.40 -13.39
N ASP A 796 -6.60 -18.15 -12.86
CA ASP A 796 -6.37 -17.33 -11.65
C ASP A 796 -6.97 -15.92 -11.76
N ARG A 797 -6.93 -15.36 -12.98
CA ARG A 797 -7.39 -14.01 -13.29
C ARG A 797 -8.84 -13.73 -12.91
N ASN A 798 -9.73 -14.71 -12.75
CA ASN A 798 -11.14 -14.41 -12.44
C ASN A 798 -11.55 -14.68 -10.99
N ASP A 799 -10.70 -15.31 -10.16
CA ASP A 799 -11.02 -15.54 -8.75
C ASP A 799 -11.08 -14.21 -7.96
N TRP A 800 -10.16 -13.26 -8.21
CA TRP A 800 -10.10 -11.96 -7.48
C TRP A 800 -11.36 -11.08 -7.53
N TRP A 801 -12.24 -11.27 -8.51
CA TRP A 801 -13.49 -10.50 -8.63
C TRP A 801 -14.75 -11.34 -8.33
N ARG A 802 -14.62 -12.67 -8.26
CA ARG A 802 -15.72 -13.60 -7.97
C ARG A 802 -15.74 -14.11 -6.53
N VAL A 803 -14.58 -14.23 -5.88
CA VAL A 803 -14.46 -14.84 -4.56
C VAL A 803 -14.85 -13.84 -3.46
N VAL A 804 -16.12 -13.89 -3.06
CA VAL A 804 -16.66 -13.12 -1.95
C VAL A 804 -15.97 -13.56 -0.64
N GLY A 805 -15.26 -12.62 -0.01
CA GLY A 805 -14.43 -12.88 1.18
C GLY A 805 -13.14 -12.07 1.23
N GLY A 806 -12.77 -11.40 0.12
CA GLY A 806 -11.58 -10.55 0.03
C GLY A 806 -10.30 -11.35 -0.24
N PHE A 807 -9.15 -10.69 -0.08
CA PHE A 807 -7.84 -11.22 -0.50
C PHE A 807 -7.55 -12.65 -0.01
N SER A 808 -7.64 -12.91 1.29
CA SER A 808 -7.31 -14.25 1.84
C SER A 808 -8.22 -15.36 1.31
N ALA A 809 -9.49 -15.06 1.03
CA ALA A 809 -10.41 -16.01 0.41
C ALA A 809 -10.07 -16.24 -1.07
N THR A 810 -9.73 -15.17 -1.81
CA THR A 810 -9.27 -15.27 -3.20
C THR A 810 -8.03 -16.15 -3.31
N LEU A 811 -7.01 -15.90 -2.48
CA LEU A 811 -5.76 -16.64 -2.55
C LEU A 811 -5.98 -18.12 -2.22
N ALA A 812 -6.81 -18.43 -1.23
CA ALA A 812 -7.20 -19.81 -0.92
C ALA A 812 -7.98 -20.50 -2.05
N SER A 813 -8.83 -19.76 -2.79
CA SER A 813 -9.52 -20.28 -3.99
C SER A 813 -8.54 -20.63 -5.11
N ILE A 814 -7.53 -19.78 -5.32
CA ILE A 814 -6.47 -20.02 -6.32
C ILE A 814 -5.57 -21.19 -5.89
N GLU A 815 -5.11 -21.23 -4.63
CA GLU A 815 -4.32 -22.36 -4.09
C GLU A 815 -5.05 -23.70 -4.28
N HIS A 816 -6.34 -23.74 -3.92
CA HIS A 816 -7.18 -24.94 -4.05
C HIS A 816 -7.44 -25.30 -5.52
N GLY A 817 -7.76 -24.30 -6.36
CA GLY A 817 -7.96 -24.44 -7.80
C GLY A 817 -6.76 -25.08 -8.51
N VAL A 818 -5.57 -24.53 -8.29
CA VAL A 818 -4.30 -25.05 -8.80
C VAL A 818 -4.08 -26.49 -8.34
N ASN A 819 -4.26 -26.78 -7.06
CA ASN A 819 -4.07 -28.11 -6.49
C ASN A 819 -5.04 -29.16 -7.07
N VAL A 820 -6.34 -28.83 -7.18
CA VAL A 820 -7.34 -29.73 -7.77
C VAL A 820 -7.00 -29.99 -9.25
N PHE A 821 -6.77 -28.95 -10.04
CA PHE A 821 -6.49 -29.13 -11.47
C PHE A 821 -5.20 -29.90 -11.71
N TYR A 822 -4.11 -29.58 -10.99
CA TYR A 822 -2.87 -30.37 -11.05
C TYR A 822 -3.14 -31.85 -10.76
N THR A 823 -3.81 -32.15 -9.63
CA THR A 823 -4.06 -33.53 -9.19
C THR A 823 -4.93 -34.31 -10.16
N GLN A 824 -6.03 -33.72 -10.66
CA GLN A 824 -6.94 -34.40 -11.59
C GLN A 824 -6.31 -34.54 -12.99
N CYS A 825 -5.52 -33.56 -13.45
CA CYS A 825 -4.77 -33.66 -14.71
C CYS A 825 -3.70 -34.74 -14.65
N ARG A 826 -2.86 -34.76 -13.60
CA ARG A 826 -1.81 -35.78 -13.42
C ARG A 826 -2.38 -37.18 -13.18
N ARG A 827 -3.54 -37.31 -12.49
CA ARG A 827 -4.25 -38.59 -12.35
C ARG A 827 -4.81 -39.10 -13.68
N ALA A 828 -5.41 -38.21 -14.49
CA ALA A 828 -6.00 -38.61 -15.77
C ALA A 828 -4.94 -38.93 -16.83
N CYS A 829 -3.90 -38.10 -16.91
CA CYS A 829 -2.87 -38.12 -17.96
C CYS A 829 -1.47 -38.11 -17.34
N PRO A 830 -0.98 -39.24 -16.78
CA PRO A 830 0.27 -39.28 -16.01
C PRO A 830 1.50 -38.74 -16.76
N ASP A 831 1.55 -38.92 -18.08
CA ASP A 831 2.67 -38.52 -18.93
C ASP A 831 2.59 -37.11 -19.53
N ALA A 832 1.48 -36.38 -19.34
CA ALA A 832 1.30 -35.06 -19.93
C ALA A 832 2.23 -34.01 -19.32
N TYR A 833 2.70 -33.05 -20.11
CA TYR A 833 3.28 -31.82 -19.59
C TYR A 833 2.16 -30.87 -19.16
N ILE A 834 2.25 -30.27 -17.97
CA ILE A 834 1.22 -29.40 -17.39
C ILE A 834 1.80 -28.00 -17.15
N SER A 835 1.18 -26.95 -17.69
CA SER A 835 1.60 -25.56 -17.43
C SER A 835 0.50 -24.73 -16.78
N PHE A 836 0.83 -24.05 -15.68
CA PHE A 836 0.02 -22.95 -15.18
C PHE A 836 0.48 -21.64 -15.83
N VAL A 837 -0.42 -20.97 -16.54
CA VAL A 837 -0.14 -19.76 -17.30
C VAL A 837 -0.65 -18.55 -16.53
N ILE A 838 0.24 -17.59 -16.27
CA ILE A 838 -0.13 -16.28 -15.70
C ILE A 838 -0.53 -15.36 -16.85
N GLY A 839 -1.83 -15.12 -16.99
CA GLY A 839 -2.42 -14.19 -17.95
C GLY A 839 -2.09 -12.72 -17.67
N THR A 840 -2.16 -11.90 -18.71
CA THR A 840 -1.74 -10.50 -18.70
C THR A 840 -2.80 -9.54 -18.12
N ASP A 841 -2.40 -8.33 -17.72
CA ASP A 841 -3.29 -7.20 -17.42
C ASP A 841 -2.73 -5.87 -17.95
N GLN A 842 -3.56 -4.83 -18.08
CA GLN A 842 -3.15 -3.49 -18.54
C GLN A 842 -2.55 -2.66 -17.39
N PHE A 843 -1.47 -1.91 -17.65
CA PHE A 843 -1.00 -0.87 -16.74
C PHE A 843 -2.06 0.24 -16.63
N SER A 844 -2.80 0.26 -15.52
CA SER A 844 -3.88 1.20 -15.28
C SER A 844 -4.21 1.27 -13.78
N GLY A 845 -4.65 2.43 -13.28
CA GLY A 845 -4.88 2.66 -11.85
C GLY A 845 -5.84 1.68 -11.16
N TYR A 846 -6.75 1.05 -11.91
CA TYR A 846 -7.57 -0.06 -11.40
C TYR A 846 -6.73 -1.31 -11.12
N ILE A 847 -5.94 -1.75 -12.11
CA ILE A 847 -5.06 -2.93 -11.99
C ILE A 847 -3.97 -2.66 -10.95
N GLU A 848 -3.34 -1.48 -10.96
CA GLU A 848 -2.35 -1.04 -9.97
C GLU A 848 -2.89 -1.17 -8.53
N SER A 849 -4.13 -0.73 -8.28
CA SER A 849 -4.75 -0.81 -6.95
C SER A 849 -4.96 -2.24 -6.43
N LEU A 850 -4.97 -3.22 -7.33
CA LEU A 850 -5.17 -4.64 -7.03
C LEU A 850 -3.86 -5.46 -7.17
N TRP A 851 -2.83 -4.91 -7.80
CA TRP A 851 -1.65 -5.67 -8.22
C TRP A 851 -0.82 -6.26 -7.06
N PRO A 852 -0.40 -5.49 -6.04
CA PRO A 852 0.45 -6.01 -4.96
C PRO A 852 -0.27 -7.00 -4.05
N GLN A 853 -1.59 -6.86 -3.95
CA GLN A 853 -2.45 -7.70 -3.12
C GLN A 853 -2.85 -8.98 -3.85
N TYR A 854 -3.42 -8.90 -5.05
CA TYR A 854 -4.04 -10.05 -5.69
C TYR A 854 -3.12 -10.74 -6.71
N ARG A 855 -2.64 -10.02 -7.73
CA ARG A 855 -1.96 -10.65 -8.88
C ARG A 855 -0.53 -11.06 -8.54
N TYR A 856 0.25 -10.23 -7.85
CA TYR A 856 1.60 -10.62 -7.45
C TYR A 856 1.58 -11.81 -6.47
N GLN A 857 0.56 -11.92 -5.62
CA GLN A 857 0.44 -13.03 -4.66
C GLN A 857 -0.09 -14.32 -5.33
N SER A 858 -0.99 -14.25 -6.32
CA SER A 858 -1.40 -15.44 -7.07
C SER A 858 -0.22 -16.05 -7.84
N MET A 859 0.62 -15.20 -8.45
CA MET A 859 1.87 -15.59 -9.11
C MET A 859 2.83 -16.34 -8.17
N LEU A 860 3.03 -15.83 -6.95
CA LEU A 860 3.87 -16.50 -5.93
C LEU A 860 3.26 -17.82 -5.43
N ALA A 861 1.95 -17.89 -5.21
CA ALA A 861 1.28 -19.12 -4.77
C ALA A 861 1.32 -20.23 -5.85
N ILE A 862 1.16 -19.85 -7.13
CA ILE A 862 1.26 -20.77 -8.27
C ILE A 862 2.70 -21.32 -8.40
N GLU A 863 3.73 -20.47 -8.29
CA GLU A 863 5.14 -20.92 -8.23
C GLU A 863 5.37 -21.87 -7.05
N ALA A 864 4.85 -21.56 -5.85
CA ALA A 864 5.06 -22.38 -4.66
C ALA A 864 4.46 -23.78 -4.81
N LEU A 865 3.26 -23.90 -5.39
CA LEU A 865 2.60 -25.18 -5.63
C LEU A 865 3.31 -26.00 -6.72
N VAL A 866 3.69 -25.37 -7.84
CA VAL A 866 4.45 -26.05 -8.91
C VAL A 866 5.85 -26.45 -8.43
N ALA A 867 6.55 -25.61 -7.68
CA ALA A 867 7.83 -25.94 -7.08
C ALA A 867 7.72 -27.09 -6.06
N GLY A 868 6.59 -27.18 -5.33
CA GLY A 868 6.27 -28.31 -4.46
C GLY A 868 6.10 -29.62 -5.23
N ALA A 869 5.37 -29.60 -6.35
CA ALA A 869 5.22 -30.76 -7.23
C ALA A 869 6.56 -31.20 -7.86
N GLN A 870 7.37 -30.24 -8.33
CA GLN A 870 8.72 -30.49 -8.84
C GLN A 870 9.66 -31.07 -7.76
N ALA A 871 9.59 -30.58 -6.52
CA ALA A 871 10.34 -31.13 -5.38
C ALA A 871 9.83 -32.54 -4.98
N GLY A 872 8.54 -32.81 -5.20
CA GLY A 872 7.95 -34.15 -5.14
C GLY A 872 8.37 -35.09 -6.29
N GLY A 873 9.13 -34.61 -7.27
CA GLY A 873 9.67 -35.41 -8.37
C GLY A 873 8.90 -35.31 -9.70
N ASP A 874 7.83 -34.52 -9.79
CA ASP A 874 7.16 -34.27 -11.07
C ASP A 874 7.93 -33.22 -11.90
N THR A 875 8.76 -33.70 -12.84
CA THR A 875 9.50 -32.84 -13.77
C THR A 875 8.69 -32.40 -14.99
N LYS A 876 7.41 -32.79 -15.09
CA LYS A 876 6.49 -32.48 -16.18
C LYS A 876 5.43 -31.44 -15.78
N VAL A 877 5.72 -30.55 -14.83
CA VAL A 877 4.86 -29.41 -14.46
C VAL A 877 5.66 -28.11 -14.35
N ASP A 878 5.12 -27.02 -14.92
CA ASP A 878 5.79 -25.71 -15.08
C ASP A 878 4.84 -24.51 -14.85
N VAL A 879 5.44 -23.32 -14.68
CA VAL A 879 4.73 -22.02 -14.70
C VAL A 879 5.20 -21.21 -15.91
N ILE A 880 4.26 -20.59 -16.64
CA ILE A 880 4.53 -19.73 -17.80
C ILE A 880 4.02 -18.32 -17.52
N VAL A 881 4.93 -17.37 -17.37
CA VAL A 881 4.59 -15.98 -17.00
C VAL A 881 4.45 -15.13 -18.25
N ALA A 882 3.36 -15.35 -19.01
CA ALA A 882 3.09 -14.61 -20.24
C ALA A 882 2.94 -13.09 -20.01
N VAL A 883 2.55 -12.70 -18.80
CA VAL A 883 2.50 -11.30 -18.31
C VAL A 883 3.88 -10.60 -18.30
N GLY A 884 4.99 -11.33 -18.30
CA GLY A 884 6.34 -10.76 -18.50
C GLY A 884 6.76 -10.58 -19.97
N HIS A 885 5.89 -10.91 -20.92
CA HIS A 885 6.22 -11.07 -22.35
C HIS A 885 5.33 -10.29 -23.33
N MET A 886 4.39 -9.47 -22.83
CA MET A 886 3.61 -8.51 -23.62
C MET A 886 3.71 -7.10 -23.03
N ASN A 887 3.61 -6.07 -23.87
CA ASN A 887 3.61 -4.67 -23.40
C ASN A 887 2.33 -4.37 -22.59
N ASP A 888 2.50 -3.85 -21.38
CA ASP A 888 1.40 -3.58 -20.44
C ASP A 888 0.66 -2.25 -20.70
N GLN A 889 1.32 -1.31 -21.39
CA GLN A 889 0.78 0.00 -21.74
C GLN A 889 0.14 0.02 -23.14
N THR A 890 0.74 -0.66 -24.13
CA THR A 890 0.30 -0.64 -25.54
C THR A 890 -0.21 -1.98 -26.07
N GLY A 891 -0.22 -3.04 -25.24
CA GLY A 891 -0.74 -4.36 -25.62
C GLY A 891 -2.27 -4.46 -25.70
N TYR A 892 -3.00 -3.39 -25.39
CA TYR A 892 -4.45 -3.38 -25.14
C TYR A 892 -5.18 -2.41 -26.09
N PRO A 893 -6.49 -2.63 -26.37
CA PRO A 893 -7.30 -1.73 -27.19
C PRO A 893 -7.29 -0.29 -26.68
N LEU A 894 -6.82 0.64 -27.52
CA LEU A 894 -6.66 2.05 -27.15
C LEU A 894 -7.89 2.90 -27.51
N ALA A 895 -8.47 3.57 -26.51
CA ALA A 895 -9.53 4.55 -26.72
C ALA A 895 -8.93 5.88 -27.23
N TYR A 896 -8.87 6.06 -28.54
CA TYR A 896 -8.37 7.30 -29.16
C TYR A 896 -9.28 8.49 -28.85
N THR A 897 -8.75 9.45 -28.07
CA THR A 897 -9.45 10.66 -27.62
C THR A 897 -9.32 11.83 -28.59
N ALA A 898 -8.25 11.85 -29.39
CA ALA A 898 -8.04 12.86 -30.42
C ALA A 898 -7.25 12.30 -31.62
N THR A 899 -7.34 12.99 -32.76
CA THR A 899 -6.41 12.82 -33.88
C THR A 899 -6.06 14.20 -34.42
N ASP A 900 -4.77 14.52 -34.47
CA ASP A 900 -4.25 15.73 -35.09
C ASP A 900 -4.53 15.67 -36.61
N PRO A 901 -5.30 16.61 -37.18
CA PRO A 901 -5.68 16.59 -38.59
C PRO A 901 -4.53 16.97 -39.54
N VAL A 902 -3.39 17.44 -39.02
CA VAL A 902 -2.19 17.82 -39.80
C VAL A 902 -1.14 16.72 -39.76
N THR A 903 -0.84 16.15 -38.58
CA THR A 903 0.20 15.11 -38.44
C THR A 903 -0.34 13.69 -38.50
N GLY A 904 -1.65 13.49 -38.30
CA GLY A 904 -2.25 12.16 -38.13
C GLY A 904 -1.96 11.51 -36.77
N LEU A 905 -1.23 12.19 -35.87
CA LEU A 905 -0.93 11.69 -34.52
C LEU A 905 -2.23 11.50 -33.74
N LYS A 906 -2.41 10.32 -33.15
CA LYS A 906 -3.57 10.01 -32.31
C LYS A 906 -3.17 10.08 -30.84
N SER A 907 -3.96 10.80 -30.05
CA SER A 907 -3.94 10.68 -28.59
C SER A 907 -4.91 9.60 -28.15
N ALA A 908 -4.57 8.82 -27.12
CA ALA A 908 -5.45 7.83 -26.52
C ALA A 908 -5.27 7.82 -25.00
N ASP A 909 -6.36 7.54 -24.30
CA ASP A 909 -6.35 7.32 -22.85
C ASP A 909 -6.54 5.82 -22.58
N LEU A 910 -5.70 5.24 -21.72
CA LEU A 910 -5.80 3.83 -21.32
C LEU A 910 -7.08 3.53 -20.52
N ALA A 911 -7.68 4.55 -19.89
CA ALA A 911 -8.81 4.41 -18.97
C ALA A 911 -10.13 5.06 -19.46
N ALA A 912 -10.15 5.74 -20.60
CA ALA A 912 -11.34 6.48 -21.03
C ALA A 912 -12.38 5.58 -21.73
N GLY A 913 -13.53 5.40 -21.08
CA GLY A 913 -14.77 5.03 -21.77
C GLY A 913 -15.09 3.54 -21.92
N GLY A 914 -14.43 2.65 -21.18
CA GLY A 914 -14.77 1.22 -21.16
C GLY A 914 -14.23 0.42 -22.35
N ALA A 915 -13.06 0.81 -22.86
CA ALA A 915 -12.22 -0.08 -23.66
C ALA A 915 -11.86 -1.35 -22.85
N ASP A 916 -11.51 -2.43 -23.55
CA ASP A 916 -11.26 -3.73 -22.94
C ASP A 916 -9.88 -3.77 -22.24
N ASN A 917 -9.84 -3.31 -20.99
CA ASN A 917 -8.65 -3.26 -20.13
C ASN A 917 -8.17 -4.63 -19.61
N ILE A 918 -8.74 -5.72 -20.14
CA ILE A 918 -8.50 -7.09 -19.69
C ILE A 918 -7.77 -7.89 -20.77
N HIS A 919 -8.15 -7.74 -22.04
CA HIS A 919 -7.72 -8.64 -23.09
C HIS A 919 -6.72 -7.97 -24.04
N PRO A 920 -5.60 -8.64 -24.39
CA PRO A 920 -4.72 -8.20 -25.46
C PRO A 920 -5.50 -7.88 -26.74
N ALA A 921 -5.07 -6.87 -27.48
CA ALA A 921 -5.75 -6.41 -28.69
C ALA A 921 -5.81 -7.51 -29.77
N SER A 922 -6.92 -7.57 -30.51
CA SER A 922 -6.98 -8.34 -31.75
C SER A 922 -6.32 -7.58 -32.89
N GLU A 923 -6.05 -8.28 -33.99
CA GLU A 923 -5.72 -7.68 -35.29
C GLU A 923 -6.75 -6.63 -35.76
N ALA A 924 -8.02 -6.73 -35.32
CA ALA A 924 -9.05 -5.74 -35.60
C ALA A 924 -9.01 -4.49 -34.68
N GLU A 925 -8.24 -4.55 -33.59
CA GLU A 925 -8.10 -3.49 -32.57
C GLU A 925 -6.72 -2.79 -32.64
N ASP A 926 -5.63 -3.54 -32.85
CA ASP A 926 -4.27 -3.00 -33.04
C ASP A 926 -3.85 -2.88 -34.52
N GLY A 927 -4.57 -3.51 -35.45
CA GLY A 927 -4.28 -3.49 -36.89
C GLY A 927 -3.13 -4.42 -37.33
N LEU A 928 -2.56 -5.22 -36.42
CA LEU A 928 -1.32 -5.98 -36.64
C LEU A 928 -1.33 -7.41 -36.05
N GLY A 929 -2.19 -7.72 -35.07
CA GLY A 929 -2.32 -9.01 -34.39
C GLY A 929 -1.19 -9.36 -33.41
N VAL A 930 -0.21 -8.46 -33.26
CA VAL A 930 1.06 -8.72 -32.56
C VAL A 930 0.86 -9.01 -31.07
N THR A 931 -0.08 -8.32 -30.42
CA THR A 931 -0.23 -8.34 -28.95
C THR A 931 -0.72 -9.71 -28.45
N ARG A 932 -1.77 -10.28 -29.07
CA ARG A 932 -2.18 -11.68 -28.81
C ARG A 932 -1.11 -12.70 -29.19
N GLN A 933 -0.29 -12.44 -30.21
CA GLN A 933 0.81 -13.32 -30.55
C GLN A 933 1.91 -13.33 -29.47
N GLN A 934 2.32 -12.15 -28.95
CA GLN A 934 3.30 -12.04 -27.87
C GLN A 934 2.93 -12.90 -26.64
N VAL A 935 1.65 -12.97 -26.28
CA VAL A 935 1.14 -13.77 -25.15
C VAL A 935 1.24 -15.29 -25.37
N VAL A 936 1.24 -15.77 -26.63
CA VAL A 936 1.36 -17.21 -26.92
C VAL A 936 2.78 -17.68 -27.26
N GLU A 937 3.71 -16.81 -27.67
CA GLU A 937 5.11 -17.19 -27.92
C GLU A 937 5.75 -17.97 -26.75
N PRO A 938 5.63 -17.57 -25.46
CA PRO A 938 6.21 -18.35 -24.36
C PRO A 938 5.48 -19.70 -24.12
N ILE A 939 4.20 -19.81 -24.51
CA ILE A 939 3.43 -21.06 -24.43
C ILE A 939 3.85 -22.02 -25.55
N ALA A 940 3.97 -21.52 -26.78
CA ALA A 940 4.49 -22.28 -27.92
C ALA A 940 5.96 -22.70 -27.71
N ALA A 941 6.78 -21.84 -27.11
CA ALA A 941 8.16 -22.13 -26.76
C ALA A 941 8.26 -23.24 -25.70
N TRP A 942 7.39 -23.22 -24.67
CA TRP A 942 7.29 -24.30 -23.68
C TRP A 942 6.99 -25.63 -24.36
N ILE A 943 5.90 -25.71 -25.12
CA ILE A 943 5.46 -26.94 -25.82
C ILE A 943 6.55 -27.45 -26.77
N ASN A 944 7.16 -26.59 -27.59
CA ASN A 944 8.21 -26.98 -28.53
C ASN A 944 9.44 -27.55 -27.80
N TYR A 945 9.80 -26.98 -26.65
CA TYR A 945 10.89 -27.48 -25.83
C TYR A 945 10.53 -28.81 -25.14
N THR A 946 9.38 -28.92 -24.47
CA THR A 946 8.98 -30.16 -23.76
C THR A 946 8.67 -31.32 -24.70
N ALA A 947 8.26 -31.06 -25.94
CA ALA A 947 8.13 -32.07 -27.00
C ALA A 947 9.47 -32.67 -27.48
N SER A 948 10.62 -32.12 -27.04
CA SER A 948 11.96 -32.60 -27.40
C SER A 948 12.68 -33.38 -26.27
N LEU A 949 11.97 -33.68 -25.17
CA LEU A 949 12.45 -34.37 -23.98
C LEU A 949 11.90 -35.80 -23.85
#